data_AF-H0E6A9-F1
#
_entry.id   AF-H0E6A9-F1
#
_cell.length_a   1.000
_cell.length_b   1.000
_cell.length_c   1.000
_cell.angle_alpha   90.00
_cell.angle_beta   90.00
_cell.angle_gamma   90.00
#
_symmetry.space_group_name_H-M   'P 1'
#
loop_
_entity.id
_entity.type
_entity.pdbx_description
1 polymer ?
#
loop_
_entity_poly.entity_id
_entity_poly.type
_entity_poly.pdbx_seq_one_letter_code
_entity_poly.pdbx_strand_id
1 'polypeptide(L)'
;MALLVPATAGAHVERPSYWPDPAPDTSISPPAGGKVPAIRDLYTALDEAPVGTTRVVCQGAVPSRTAVDAASRKLAKTRASYKKQRRAARRAKASKAKLRTLERQFRKRERKGKSAVRRARSSYAAAVAAHPSIARLRRSLDAARGAGYRFRPSEKARPLSAAEADRLLRFNERLLSACAYQEIQPAVTASGNNDRVVVMPGVYTEPTSRKKPKYDPACRKYQTFSDYPRRAGAATYTYHWYCPNDANLVAVIGRKPGTTPAPDPPRLNRRGIPDVGPCVRCNLQLEGSGLTADDTVVEAGDPKAGNSGPSAAGHAKDVAIGAQRADGFVLRNVSARHALEHGIYVIETDGYMLDRFKAFYNGEYGTLTFVSDHGVQQQCEAKGHGDSGLYPGAPPETGEQRTPGEPQRYNQEVRYCDSYHNAAGWSATNGNAVWIHHNRFYDNSLGLTTDVATSAGHPGFPGDSLLIENNEFYSNNFNVFAKGSDVKGKLPYPVGTGMWIAGGNAHIVRNNHFWDNWRRGAMLFSVPDVLVCAPGSGNVQDTCDPLKLSTSHRNRFYDNTMGRSPSGQAAPNGQDFWWDAFPLSQANCWYRNSGPGPLITSPSQLPSCNDGRDPGASIGIADLGNEGELLSCIVSFETRNYDPAQCPWFSTPPKPSARAAQRQAVARAQASPFEGKIRDFCEGRPDAPICRRLDAALEG
;
A
#
# COMPACT_ATOMS: atom_id res chain seq x y z
N MET A 1 -34.55 -11.93 4.62
CA MET A 1 -33.64 -11.50 5.69
C MET A 1 -32.96 -12.74 6.25
N ALA A 2 -31.69 -12.95 5.94
CA ALA A 2 -30.83 -13.92 6.63
C ALA A 2 -29.45 -13.28 6.73
N LEU A 3 -29.03 -13.06 7.97
CA LEU A 3 -27.81 -12.39 8.37
C LEU A 3 -26.59 -13.21 7.96
N LEU A 4 -25.86 -12.75 6.94
CA LEU A 4 -24.48 -13.17 6.72
C LEU A 4 -23.63 -12.52 7.81
N VAL A 5 -23.02 -13.27 8.72
CA VAL A 5 -21.92 -12.77 9.55
C VAL A 5 -20.65 -12.85 8.69
N PRO A 6 -20.11 -11.75 8.13
CA PRO A 6 -18.70 -11.76 7.79
C PRO A 6 -17.97 -11.85 9.13
N ALA A 7 -16.90 -12.64 9.17
CA ALA A 7 -15.94 -12.64 10.25
C ALA A 7 -15.71 -11.19 10.71
N THR A 8 -15.79 -10.95 12.01
CA THR A 8 -15.56 -9.66 12.66
C THR A 8 -14.15 -9.15 12.35
N ALA A 9 -14.00 -8.48 11.21
CA ALA A 9 -12.83 -7.73 10.77
C ALA A 9 -13.14 -6.26 11.03
N GLY A 10 -12.73 -5.75 12.20
CA GLY A 10 -13.24 -4.48 12.71
C GLY A 10 -12.44 -3.25 12.31
N ALA A 11 -11.33 -3.39 11.56
CA ALA A 11 -10.76 -2.25 10.83
C ALA A 11 -11.35 -2.13 9.41
N HIS A 12 -11.78 -3.25 8.81
CA HIS A 12 -12.49 -3.30 7.53
C HIS A 12 -14.02 -3.12 7.61
N VAL A 13 -14.61 -2.95 8.81
CA VAL A 13 -15.96 -2.36 8.89
C VAL A 13 -15.81 -0.87 8.56
N GLU A 14 -15.75 -0.57 7.28
CA GLU A 14 -15.51 0.77 6.76
C GLU A 14 -16.56 1.72 7.32
N ARG A 15 -16.07 2.72 8.06
CA ARG A 15 -16.89 3.87 8.39
C ARG A 15 -17.31 4.55 7.09
N PRO A 16 -18.46 5.23 7.09
CA PRO A 16 -18.75 6.20 6.06
C PRO A 16 -17.59 7.20 5.93
N SER A 17 -16.99 7.22 4.75
CA SER A 17 -15.77 8.00 4.47
C SER A 17 -16.02 9.04 3.38
N TYR A 18 -15.21 10.10 3.39
CA TYR A 18 -15.43 11.31 2.61
C TYR A 18 -14.17 11.76 1.90
N TRP A 19 -14.32 12.30 0.69
CA TRP A 19 -13.20 12.89 -0.04
C TRP A 19 -12.71 14.17 0.66
N PRO A 20 -11.39 14.34 0.84
CA PRO A 20 -10.84 15.57 1.38
C PRO A 20 -11.12 16.75 0.45
N ASP A 21 -10.98 17.96 0.99
CA ASP A 21 -10.90 19.17 0.18
C ASP A 21 -9.56 19.12 -0.58
N PRO A 22 -9.55 19.24 -1.92
CA PRO A 22 -8.30 19.29 -2.69
C PRO A 22 -7.52 20.60 -2.50
N ALA A 23 -8.07 21.60 -1.79
CA ALA A 23 -7.35 22.81 -1.46
C ALA A 23 -6.38 22.58 -0.28
N PRO A 24 -5.15 23.12 -0.35
CA PRO A 24 -4.20 22.98 0.74
C PRO A 24 -4.67 23.71 2.01
N ASP A 25 -4.43 23.11 3.17
CA ASP A 25 -4.62 23.74 4.47
C ASP A 25 -3.52 24.80 4.69
N THR A 26 -3.91 26.06 4.53
CA THR A 26 -3.04 27.22 4.67
C THR A 26 -2.93 27.74 6.10
N SER A 27 -3.56 27.07 7.09
CA SER A 27 -3.42 27.43 8.51
C SER A 27 -2.05 27.05 9.10
N ILE A 28 -1.28 26.23 8.39
CA ILE A 28 0.09 25.86 8.74
C ILE A 28 1.06 26.24 7.61
N SER A 29 2.33 26.43 7.95
CA SER A 29 3.39 26.75 7.00
C SER A 29 4.51 25.70 7.07
N PRO A 30 4.90 25.09 5.93
CA PRO A 30 4.23 25.16 4.62
C PRO A 30 2.79 24.60 4.65
N PRO A 31 1.90 25.02 3.73
CA PRO A 31 0.55 24.45 3.63
C PRO A 31 0.59 22.93 3.42
N ALA A 32 -0.36 22.21 4.00
CA ALA A 32 -0.50 20.75 3.83
C ALA A 32 -1.59 20.41 2.81
N GLY A 33 -1.41 19.34 2.04
CA GLY A 33 -2.32 18.99 0.94
C GLY A 33 -2.13 19.85 -0.31
N GLY A 34 -3.11 19.79 -1.22
CA GLY A 34 -3.21 20.40 -2.53
C GLY A 34 -2.28 19.84 -3.59
N LYS A 35 -1.38 18.91 -3.21
CA LYS A 35 -0.37 18.31 -4.07
C LYS A 35 0.34 17.16 -3.36
N VAL A 36 1.05 16.38 -4.16
CA VAL A 36 2.00 15.37 -3.66
C VAL A 36 3.07 16.06 -2.79
N PRO A 37 3.30 15.62 -1.53
CA PRO A 37 4.31 16.22 -0.67
C PRO A 37 5.72 15.90 -1.16
N ALA A 38 6.63 16.87 -1.00
CA ALA A 38 8.05 16.67 -1.29
C ALA A 38 8.74 15.89 -0.16
N ILE A 39 9.59 14.94 -0.53
CA ILE A 39 10.39 14.16 0.42
C ILE A 39 11.56 15.02 0.90
N ARG A 40 11.70 15.18 2.21
CA ARG A 40 12.88 15.82 2.83
C ARG A 40 14.04 14.84 2.89
N ASP A 41 15.23 15.28 2.48
CA ASP A 41 16.43 14.43 2.47
C ASP A 41 16.81 13.93 3.88
N LEU A 42 17.18 12.66 4.02
CA LEU A 42 17.57 12.05 5.30
C LEU A 42 18.69 12.83 6.01
N TYR A 43 19.69 13.33 5.28
CA TYR A 43 20.84 14.05 5.84
C TYR A 43 20.49 15.41 6.44
N THR A 44 19.30 15.95 6.16
CA THR A 44 18.76 17.16 6.79
C THR A 44 18.01 16.87 8.09
N ALA A 45 17.86 15.59 8.50
CA ALA A 45 17.07 15.24 9.68
C ALA A 45 17.63 15.79 11.00
N LEU A 46 18.93 16.06 11.07
CA LEU A 46 19.56 16.67 12.26
C LEU A 46 19.86 18.17 12.05
N ASP A 47 19.31 18.78 11.00
CA ASP A 47 19.33 20.22 10.80
C ASP A 47 18.13 20.84 11.52
N GLU A 48 18.39 21.84 12.35
CA GLU A 48 17.38 22.55 13.13
C GLU A 48 16.85 23.80 12.41
N ALA A 49 17.40 24.15 11.23
CA ALA A 49 16.96 25.31 10.46
C ALA A 49 15.59 25.15 9.77
N PRO A 50 15.23 23.99 9.18
CA PRO A 50 13.90 23.78 8.61
C PRO A 50 12.80 23.72 9.69
N VAL A 51 11.55 24.05 9.31
CA VAL A 51 10.40 23.95 10.22
C VAL A 51 10.15 22.49 10.62
N GLY A 52 9.82 22.31 11.90
CA GLY A 52 9.51 21.01 12.51
C GLY A 52 10.65 20.48 13.38
N THR A 53 10.35 19.46 14.16
CA THR A 53 11.28 18.78 15.06
C THR A 53 11.48 17.33 14.62
N THR A 54 12.73 16.89 14.58
CA THR A 54 13.06 15.48 14.33
C THR A 54 13.06 14.67 15.62
N ARG A 55 12.34 13.56 15.62
CA ARG A 55 12.37 12.54 16.67
C ARG A 55 13.03 11.29 16.13
N VAL A 56 14.07 10.83 16.82
CA VAL A 56 14.82 9.64 16.41
C VAL A 56 14.42 8.45 17.27
N VAL A 57 14.07 7.36 16.59
CA VAL A 57 13.72 6.06 17.17
C VAL A 57 14.86 5.08 16.92
N CYS A 58 15.29 4.35 17.94
CA CYS A 58 16.33 3.33 17.81
C CYS A 58 16.07 2.10 18.68
N GLN A 59 16.62 0.95 18.27
CA GLN A 59 16.44 -0.29 19.01
C GLN A 59 17.58 -0.47 20.05
N GLY A 60 17.24 -0.40 21.33
CA GLY A 60 18.17 -0.61 22.43
C GLY A 60 18.56 0.68 23.16
N ALA A 61 19.42 0.55 24.17
CA ALA A 61 19.87 1.66 24.99
C ALA A 61 21.01 2.43 24.30
N VAL A 62 20.89 3.75 24.25
CA VAL A 62 21.92 4.64 23.67
C VAL A 62 23.20 4.59 24.52
N PRO A 63 24.38 4.30 23.94
CA PRO A 63 25.64 4.30 24.67
C PRO A 63 25.96 5.65 25.31
N SER A 64 26.36 5.65 26.59
CA SER A 64 26.68 6.87 27.33
C SER A 64 28.08 7.42 27.01
N ARG A 65 28.17 8.74 26.79
CA ARG A 65 29.45 9.45 26.64
C ARG A 65 30.07 9.91 27.96
N THR A 66 29.43 9.65 29.10
CA THR A 66 29.84 10.18 30.41
C THR A 66 31.30 9.88 30.76
N ALA A 67 31.81 8.67 30.46
CA ALA A 67 33.20 8.31 30.71
C ALA A 67 34.19 9.11 29.84
N VAL A 68 33.84 9.33 28.56
CA VAL A 68 34.62 10.14 27.63
C VAL A 68 34.68 11.59 28.12
N ASP A 69 33.54 12.13 28.53
CA ASP A 69 33.43 13.52 28.97
C ASP A 69 34.13 13.75 30.30
N ALA A 70 33.98 12.83 31.26
CA ALA A 70 34.68 12.87 32.53
C ALA A 70 36.21 12.81 32.34
N ALA A 71 36.71 11.90 31.49
CA ALA A 71 38.13 11.82 31.16
C ALA A 71 38.64 13.10 30.47
N SER A 72 37.85 13.65 29.55
CA SER A 72 38.17 14.87 28.80
C SER A 72 38.22 16.10 29.71
N ARG A 73 37.22 16.26 30.59
CA ARG A 73 37.20 17.31 31.63
C ARG A 73 38.40 17.21 32.57
N LYS A 74 38.77 15.99 33.01
CA LYS A 74 39.94 15.78 33.87
C LYS A 74 41.26 16.15 33.18
N LEU A 75 41.41 15.82 31.89
CA LEU A 75 42.55 16.23 31.09
C LEU A 75 42.60 17.76 30.92
N ALA A 76 41.46 18.41 30.65
CA ALA A 76 41.36 19.86 30.55
C ALA A 76 41.76 20.56 31.87
N LYS A 77 41.25 20.07 33.01
CA LYS A 77 41.65 20.56 34.35
C LYS A 77 43.14 20.38 34.61
N THR A 78 43.74 19.27 34.18
CA THR A 78 45.18 19.02 34.30
C THR A 78 46.00 20.05 33.52
N ARG A 79 45.58 20.38 32.28
CA ARG A 79 46.20 21.41 31.44
C ARG A 79 46.06 22.81 32.05
N ALA A 80 44.88 23.15 32.55
CA ALA A 80 44.63 24.43 33.21
C ALA A 80 45.46 24.60 34.48
N SER A 81 45.53 23.56 35.32
CA SER A 81 46.32 23.54 36.55
C SER A 81 47.81 23.74 36.27
N TYR A 82 48.37 23.05 35.27
CA TYR A 82 49.76 23.27 34.85
C TYR A 82 50.02 24.70 34.36
N LYS A 83 49.12 25.29 33.55
CA LYS A 83 49.23 26.70 33.13
C LYS A 83 49.29 27.64 34.34
N LYS A 84 48.44 27.41 35.36
CA LYS A 84 48.43 28.20 36.61
C LYS A 84 49.73 28.03 37.40
N GLN A 85 50.16 26.78 37.63
CA GLN A 85 51.39 26.47 38.37
C GLN A 85 52.64 27.03 37.68
N ARG A 86 52.73 26.93 36.35
CA ARG A 86 53.85 27.47 35.57
C ARG A 86 53.90 28.99 35.64
N ARG A 87 52.75 29.69 35.59
CA ARG A 87 52.68 31.15 35.78
C ARG A 87 53.12 31.55 37.19
N ALA A 88 52.65 30.86 38.22
CA ALA A 88 53.05 31.11 39.61
C ALA A 88 54.56 30.89 39.83
N ALA A 89 55.11 29.78 39.33
CA ALA A 89 56.53 29.49 39.41
C ALA A 89 57.40 30.55 38.69
N ARG A 90 56.93 31.07 37.55
CA ARG A 90 57.61 32.18 36.84
C ARG A 90 57.58 33.47 37.64
N ARG A 91 56.43 33.84 38.22
CA ARG A 91 56.31 35.03 39.08
C ARG A 91 57.23 34.95 40.31
N ALA A 92 57.35 33.76 40.89
CA ALA A 92 58.24 33.49 42.03
C ALA A 92 59.73 33.31 41.64
N LYS A 93 60.14 33.67 40.42
CA LYS A 93 61.52 33.52 39.91
C LYS A 93 62.12 32.11 40.13
N ALA A 94 61.28 31.07 40.00
CA ALA A 94 61.72 29.68 40.19
C ALA A 94 62.86 29.29 39.25
N SER A 95 63.82 28.51 39.76
CA SER A 95 64.98 28.04 38.97
C SER A 95 64.58 27.27 37.72
N LYS A 96 65.44 27.28 36.69
CA LYS A 96 65.25 26.49 35.46
C LYS A 96 65.01 25.00 35.76
N ALA A 97 65.70 24.45 36.77
CA ALA A 97 65.51 23.08 37.22
C ALA A 97 64.08 22.82 37.74
N LYS A 98 63.54 23.71 38.58
CA LYS A 98 62.18 23.60 39.12
C LYS A 98 61.11 23.67 38.02
N LEU A 99 61.29 24.56 37.03
CA LEU A 99 60.40 24.65 35.87
C LEU A 99 60.44 23.37 35.00
N ARG A 100 61.63 22.80 34.78
CA ARG A 100 61.80 21.52 34.05
C ARG A 100 61.11 20.36 34.78
N THR A 101 61.25 20.29 36.11
CA THR A 101 60.58 19.26 36.93
C THR A 101 59.06 19.37 36.83
N LEU A 102 58.52 20.59 36.95
CA LEU A 102 57.08 20.86 36.80
C LEU A 102 56.57 20.39 35.42
N GLU A 103 57.31 20.70 34.36
CA GLU A 103 56.97 20.29 33.00
C GLU A 103 57.02 18.76 32.82
N ARG A 104 58.06 18.09 33.34
CA ARG A 104 58.16 16.63 33.29
C ARG A 104 56.98 15.95 34.01
N GLN A 105 56.61 16.44 35.19
CA GLN A 105 55.45 15.96 35.94
C GLN A 105 54.13 16.19 35.18
N PHE A 106 53.96 17.37 34.58
CA PHE A 106 52.81 17.66 33.72
C PHE A 106 52.75 16.73 32.52
N ARG A 107 53.83 16.54 31.76
CA ARG A 107 53.87 15.65 30.58
C ARG A 107 53.46 14.22 30.95
N LYS A 108 53.90 13.70 32.11
CA LYS A 108 53.48 12.38 32.61
C LYS A 108 51.96 12.33 32.87
N ARG A 109 51.42 13.33 33.58
CA ARG A 109 49.97 13.43 33.86
C ARG A 109 49.14 13.61 32.60
N GLU A 110 49.61 14.44 31.66
CA GLU A 110 48.96 14.67 30.38
C GLU A 110 48.93 13.39 29.54
N ARG A 111 50.03 12.64 29.46
CA ARG A 111 50.10 11.35 28.75
C ARG A 111 49.11 10.34 29.35
N LYS A 112 49.03 10.25 30.70
CA LYS A 112 48.04 9.40 31.39
C LYS A 112 46.59 9.86 31.09
N GLY A 113 46.34 11.16 31.10
CA GLY A 113 45.02 11.73 30.76
C GLY A 113 44.61 11.49 29.31
N LYS A 114 45.50 11.70 28.34
CA LYS A 114 45.28 11.38 26.91
C LYS A 114 44.99 9.89 26.72
N SER A 115 45.76 9.03 27.39
CA SER A 115 45.55 7.57 27.37
C SER A 115 44.17 7.18 27.93
N ALA A 116 43.74 7.80 29.04
CA ALA A 116 42.41 7.58 29.60
C ALA A 116 41.29 8.02 28.66
N VAL A 117 41.40 9.21 28.04
CA VAL A 117 40.45 9.68 27.02
C VAL A 117 40.39 8.72 25.84
N ARG A 118 41.56 8.24 25.35
CA ARG A 118 41.62 7.29 24.23
C ARG A 118 40.91 5.97 24.57
N ARG A 119 41.16 5.41 25.76
CA ARG A 119 40.46 4.18 26.22
C ARG A 119 38.95 4.39 26.34
N ALA A 120 38.52 5.48 26.95
CA ALA A 120 37.10 5.80 27.07
C ALA A 120 36.44 5.96 25.68
N ARG A 121 37.10 6.64 24.73
CA ARG A 121 36.61 6.76 23.35
C ARG A 121 36.54 5.42 22.63
N SER A 122 37.55 4.56 22.79
CA SER A 122 37.56 3.22 22.20
C SER A 122 36.42 2.37 22.73
N SER A 123 36.16 2.41 24.04
CA SER A 123 35.04 1.69 24.67
C SER A 123 33.69 2.22 24.21
N TYR A 124 33.53 3.55 24.14
CA TYR A 124 32.32 4.16 23.59
C TYR A 124 32.09 3.78 22.11
N ALA A 125 33.13 3.84 21.28
CA ALA A 125 33.05 3.46 19.87
C ALA A 125 32.68 1.97 19.69
N ALA A 126 33.24 1.08 20.52
CA ALA A 126 32.86 -0.33 20.53
C ALA A 126 31.38 -0.52 20.93
N ALA A 127 30.90 0.23 21.94
CA ALA A 127 29.50 0.19 22.34
C ALA A 127 28.55 0.73 21.24
N VAL A 128 28.93 1.80 20.54
CA VAL A 128 28.19 2.32 19.37
C VAL A 128 28.16 1.28 18.24
N ALA A 129 29.30 0.68 17.92
CA ALA A 129 29.37 -0.34 16.87
C ALA A 129 28.56 -1.60 17.20
N ALA A 130 28.48 -1.97 18.48
CA ALA A 130 27.69 -3.09 18.98
C ALA A 130 26.18 -2.77 19.16
N HIS A 131 25.78 -1.51 19.06
CA HIS A 131 24.37 -1.11 19.21
C HIS A 131 23.52 -1.80 18.14
N PRO A 132 22.34 -2.39 18.47
CA PRO A 132 21.56 -3.20 17.53
C PRO A 132 21.28 -2.52 16.19
N SER A 133 20.87 -1.25 16.21
CA SER A 133 20.61 -0.48 14.99
C SER A 133 21.86 -0.24 14.13
N ILE A 134 23.00 0.06 14.75
CA ILE A 134 24.26 0.28 14.03
C ILE A 134 24.80 -1.04 13.48
N ALA A 135 24.72 -2.11 14.26
CA ALA A 135 25.14 -3.44 13.83
C ALA A 135 24.30 -3.95 12.65
N ARG A 136 22.98 -3.72 12.66
CA ARG A 136 22.10 -4.04 11.52
C ARG A 136 22.49 -3.26 10.28
N LEU A 137 22.67 -1.95 10.40
CA LEU A 137 23.11 -1.11 9.29
C LEU A 137 24.45 -1.59 8.71
N ARG A 138 25.44 -1.86 9.56
CA ARG A 138 26.77 -2.32 9.11
C ARG A 138 26.65 -3.60 8.27
N ARG A 139 25.85 -4.58 8.71
CA ARG A 139 25.60 -5.81 7.92
C ARG A 139 24.97 -5.51 6.56
N SER A 140 23.99 -4.60 6.51
CA SER A 140 23.34 -4.17 5.26
C SER A 140 24.32 -3.49 4.31
N LEU A 141 25.15 -2.57 4.82
CA LEU A 141 26.18 -1.87 4.04
C LEU A 141 27.26 -2.84 3.53
N ASP A 142 27.72 -3.78 4.36
CA ASP A 142 28.74 -4.76 3.97
C ASP A 142 28.22 -5.69 2.87
N ALA A 143 26.98 -6.17 2.98
CA ALA A 143 26.33 -6.95 1.94
C ALA A 143 26.18 -6.15 0.63
N ALA A 144 25.73 -4.91 0.73
CA ALA A 144 25.53 -4.03 -0.43
C ALA A 144 26.83 -3.63 -1.12
N ARG A 145 27.96 -3.53 -0.41
CA ARG A 145 29.27 -3.28 -1.02
C ARG A 145 29.78 -4.49 -1.82
N GLY A 146 29.39 -5.71 -1.44
CA GLY A 146 29.77 -6.93 -2.15
C GLY A 146 28.89 -7.22 -3.37
N ALA A 147 27.58 -7.07 -3.24
CA ALA A 147 26.60 -7.52 -4.24
C ALA A 147 25.74 -6.40 -4.85
N GLY A 148 25.89 -5.16 -4.38
CA GLY A 148 24.96 -4.06 -4.64
C GLY A 148 23.68 -4.19 -3.83
N TYR A 149 22.78 -3.21 -3.96
CA TYR A 149 21.48 -3.19 -3.30
C TYR A 149 20.35 -2.86 -4.27
N ARG A 150 19.11 -3.19 -3.89
CA ARG A 150 17.90 -2.97 -4.69
C ARG A 150 16.79 -2.45 -3.80
N PHE A 151 15.89 -1.62 -4.35
CA PHE A 151 14.66 -1.26 -3.64
C PHE A 151 13.54 -2.26 -3.91
N ARG A 152 13.56 -2.89 -5.10
CA ARG A 152 12.63 -3.93 -5.53
C ARG A 152 13.34 -5.03 -6.31
N PRO A 153 12.84 -6.27 -6.31
CA PRO A 153 13.53 -7.43 -6.89
C PRO A 153 13.98 -7.23 -8.34
N SER A 154 13.13 -6.62 -9.16
CA SER A 154 13.31 -6.49 -10.59
C SER A 154 14.27 -5.39 -11.04
N GLU A 155 14.75 -4.53 -10.13
CA GLU A 155 15.75 -3.52 -10.45
C GLU A 155 17.13 -4.12 -10.58
N LYS A 156 17.98 -3.58 -11.47
CA LYS A 156 19.42 -3.90 -11.43
C LYS A 156 20.01 -3.50 -10.07
N ALA A 157 20.91 -4.34 -9.56
CA ALA A 157 21.63 -4.03 -8.33
C ALA A 157 22.42 -2.73 -8.50
N ARG A 158 22.25 -1.81 -7.55
CA ARG A 158 22.95 -0.53 -7.50
C ARG A 158 24.27 -0.72 -6.75
N PRO A 159 25.41 -0.27 -7.30
CA PRO A 159 26.66 -0.31 -6.56
C PRO A 159 26.60 0.61 -5.34
N LEU A 160 27.36 0.28 -4.29
CA LEU A 160 27.56 1.11 -3.12
C LEU A 160 29.05 1.33 -2.88
N SER A 161 29.52 2.57 -3.01
CA SER A 161 30.92 2.89 -2.75
C SER A 161 31.23 2.86 -1.25
N ALA A 162 32.51 2.67 -0.91
CA ALA A 162 32.97 2.75 0.48
C ALA A 162 32.66 4.13 1.09
N ALA A 163 32.77 5.21 0.31
CA ALA A 163 32.50 6.58 0.77
C ALA A 163 31.02 6.80 1.10
N GLU A 164 30.11 6.28 0.28
CA GLU A 164 28.66 6.36 0.53
C GLU A 164 28.26 5.53 1.76
N ALA A 165 28.76 4.30 1.87
CA ALA A 165 28.53 3.45 3.04
C ALA A 165 29.00 4.13 4.33
N ASP A 166 30.23 4.64 4.32
CA ASP A 166 30.82 5.37 5.44
C ASP A 166 30.04 6.64 5.80
N ARG A 167 29.53 7.38 4.80
CA ARG A 167 28.71 8.57 5.01
C ARG A 167 27.39 8.20 5.71
N LEU A 168 26.70 7.18 5.23
CA LEU A 168 25.42 6.74 5.80
C LEU A 168 25.60 6.18 7.22
N LEU A 169 26.68 5.40 7.44
CA LEU A 169 27.03 4.87 8.74
C LEU A 169 27.32 5.98 9.76
N ARG A 170 28.20 6.93 9.42
CA ARG A 170 28.51 8.07 10.31
C ARG A 170 27.28 8.92 10.60
N PHE A 171 26.39 9.09 9.63
CA PHE A 171 25.14 9.80 9.87
C PHE A 171 24.22 9.06 10.84
N ASN A 172 24.10 7.73 10.72
CA ASN A 172 23.36 6.91 11.67
C ASN A 172 23.99 6.90 13.07
N GLU A 173 25.31 6.96 13.21
CA GLU A 173 25.97 7.12 14.52
C GLU A 173 25.63 8.48 15.18
N ARG A 174 25.41 9.54 14.38
CA ARG A 174 24.88 10.82 14.87
C ARG A 174 23.40 10.71 15.26
N LEU A 175 22.58 10.06 14.44
CA LEU A 175 21.17 9.79 14.76
C LEU A 175 21.05 9.01 16.09
N LEU A 176 21.89 8.00 16.32
CA LEU A 176 21.91 7.25 17.57
C LEU A 176 22.12 8.16 18.79
N SER A 177 22.96 9.18 18.66
CA SER A 177 23.20 10.14 19.74
C SER A 177 22.01 11.06 20.01
N ALA A 178 21.09 11.20 19.04
CA ALA A 178 19.84 11.95 19.14
C ALA A 178 18.61 11.05 19.39
N CYS A 179 18.80 9.73 19.50
CA CYS A 179 17.73 8.79 19.78
C CYS A 179 17.09 9.05 21.14
N ALA A 180 15.79 9.33 21.14
CA ALA A 180 15.00 9.62 22.33
C ALA A 180 13.86 8.61 22.55
N TYR A 181 13.61 7.73 21.57
CA TYR A 181 12.50 6.78 21.58
C TYR A 181 12.98 5.37 21.21
N GLN A 182 12.37 4.36 21.81
CA GLN A 182 12.61 2.94 21.50
C GLN A 182 11.46 2.28 20.73
N GLU A 183 10.35 3.00 20.56
CA GLU A 183 9.14 2.61 19.85
C GLU A 183 8.74 3.76 18.91
N ILE A 184 8.14 3.43 17.78
CA ILE A 184 7.71 4.38 16.74
C ILE A 184 6.46 5.15 17.20
N GLN A 185 5.47 4.47 17.77
CA GLN A 185 4.21 5.07 18.18
C GLN A 185 4.42 6.23 19.18
N PRO A 186 5.22 6.12 20.26
CA PRO A 186 5.46 7.26 21.14
C PRO A 186 6.11 8.47 20.45
N ALA A 187 7.00 8.24 19.48
CA ALA A 187 7.60 9.31 18.69
C ALA A 187 6.57 9.99 17.78
N VAL A 188 5.70 9.20 17.14
CA VAL A 188 4.57 9.71 16.35
C VAL A 188 3.59 10.49 17.23
N THR A 189 3.18 9.95 18.38
CA THR A 189 2.26 10.64 19.31
C THR A 189 2.84 11.99 19.77
N ALA A 190 4.14 12.05 20.02
CA ALA A 190 4.82 13.28 20.43
C ALA A 190 5.04 14.29 19.29
N SER A 191 4.88 13.89 18.02
CA SER A 191 5.10 14.75 16.86
C SER A 191 3.93 15.70 16.59
N GLY A 192 4.26 16.87 16.03
CA GLY A 192 3.36 17.91 15.56
C GLY A 192 3.37 18.08 14.03
N ASN A 193 2.82 19.20 13.54
CA ASN A 193 2.87 19.56 12.13
C ASN A 193 4.31 19.77 11.65
N ASN A 194 4.60 19.38 10.42
CA ASN A 194 5.92 19.46 9.76
C ASN A 194 7.04 18.65 10.43
N ASP A 195 6.76 17.89 11.49
CA ASP A 195 7.80 17.12 12.20
C ASP A 195 8.34 15.95 11.37
N ARG A 196 9.45 15.37 11.83
CA ARG A 196 10.01 14.13 11.30
C ARG A 196 10.08 13.07 12.38
N VAL A 197 9.80 11.83 12.00
CA VAL A 197 10.14 10.65 12.79
C VAL A 197 11.11 9.81 11.97
N VAL A 198 12.36 9.75 12.43
CA VAL A 198 13.42 8.97 11.79
C VAL A 198 13.65 7.69 12.58
N VAL A 199 13.42 6.56 11.94
CA VAL A 199 13.49 5.24 12.54
C VAL A 199 14.78 4.54 12.10
N MET A 200 15.69 4.35 13.05
CA MET A 200 16.94 3.66 12.79
C MET A 200 16.72 2.19 12.44
N PRO A 201 17.68 1.53 11.76
CA PRO A 201 17.55 0.12 11.42
C PRO A 201 17.18 -0.74 12.64
N GLY A 202 16.19 -1.62 12.49
CA GLY A 202 15.64 -2.42 13.57
C GLY A 202 14.37 -3.16 13.15
N VAL A 203 13.89 -4.02 14.06
CA VAL A 203 12.58 -4.66 13.95
C VAL A 203 11.74 -4.16 15.13
N TYR A 204 10.73 -3.35 14.83
CA TYR A 204 9.91 -2.63 15.79
C TYR A 204 8.56 -3.33 15.94
N THR A 205 8.34 -3.90 17.12
CA THR A 205 7.11 -4.62 17.46
C THR A 205 6.13 -3.77 18.26
N GLU A 206 6.52 -2.58 18.71
CA GLU A 206 5.65 -1.65 19.47
C GLU A 206 4.93 -2.31 20.67
N PRO A 207 5.67 -2.87 21.66
CA PRO A 207 5.08 -3.53 22.83
C PRO A 207 4.05 -2.69 23.59
N THR A 208 4.18 -1.36 23.60
CA THR A 208 3.22 -0.45 24.24
C THR A 208 1.90 -0.40 23.46
N SER A 209 1.95 -0.28 22.13
CA SER A 209 0.76 -0.33 21.27
C SER A 209 0.10 -1.71 21.30
N ARG A 210 0.89 -2.78 21.24
CA ARG A 210 0.38 -4.18 21.29
C ARG A 210 -0.40 -4.50 22.55
N LYS A 211 -0.03 -3.90 23.69
CA LYS A 211 -0.73 -4.10 24.97
C LYS A 211 -2.08 -3.41 25.04
N LYS A 212 -2.37 -2.46 24.14
CA LYS A 212 -3.70 -1.82 24.10
C LYS A 212 -4.74 -2.85 23.65
N PRO A 213 -5.95 -2.86 24.23
CA PRO A 213 -6.99 -3.78 23.82
C PRO A 213 -7.29 -3.69 22.33
N LYS A 214 -7.88 -4.74 21.77
CA LYS A 214 -8.57 -4.66 20.48
C LYS A 214 -10.06 -4.59 20.80
N TYR A 215 -10.80 -3.74 20.10
CA TYR A 215 -12.23 -3.53 20.35
C TYR A 215 -12.53 -3.15 21.81
N ASP A 216 -11.76 -2.20 22.34
CA ASP A 216 -11.90 -1.76 23.72
C ASP A 216 -13.36 -1.32 23.98
N PRO A 217 -14.06 -1.91 24.96
CA PRO A 217 -15.41 -1.49 25.32
C PRO A 217 -15.53 0.02 25.59
N ALA A 218 -14.47 0.66 26.10
CA ALA A 218 -14.44 2.10 26.34
C ALA A 218 -14.51 2.94 25.05
N CYS A 219 -14.16 2.36 23.91
CA CYS A 219 -14.14 2.99 22.60
C CYS A 219 -15.43 2.77 21.79
N ARG A 220 -16.34 1.89 22.25
CA ARG A 220 -17.62 1.61 21.57
C ARG A 220 -18.48 2.86 21.37
N LYS A 221 -18.40 3.83 22.28
CA LYS A 221 -19.10 5.12 22.15
C LYS A 221 -18.68 5.97 20.94
N TYR A 222 -17.54 5.64 20.32
CA TYR A 222 -17.04 6.30 19.11
C TYR A 222 -17.29 5.46 17.85
N GLN A 223 -18.05 4.38 17.95
CA GLN A 223 -18.45 3.57 16.80
C GLN A 223 -19.71 4.14 16.16
N THR A 224 -19.91 3.80 14.89
CA THR A 224 -21.11 4.13 14.13
C THR A 224 -21.61 2.88 13.39
N PHE A 225 -22.65 3.05 12.58
CA PHE A 225 -23.05 2.06 11.59
C PHE A 225 -22.11 2.09 10.39
N SER A 226 -21.69 0.93 9.90
CA SER A 226 -21.10 0.81 8.57
C SER A 226 -22.06 1.34 7.52
N ASP A 227 -21.50 1.74 6.39
CA ASP A 227 -22.28 2.20 5.24
C ASP A 227 -23.14 1.04 4.69
N TYR A 228 -22.50 -0.05 4.30
CA TYR A 228 -23.18 -1.23 3.77
C TYR A 228 -22.37 -2.53 3.94
N PRO A 229 -23.02 -3.66 4.30
CA PRO A 229 -24.36 -3.73 4.90
C PRO A 229 -24.37 -2.93 6.21
N ARG A 230 -25.43 -2.17 6.47
CA ARG A 230 -25.51 -1.26 7.61
C ARG A 230 -25.50 -2.04 8.93
N ARG A 231 -24.40 -1.96 9.69
CA ARG A 231 -24.16 -2.72 10.93
C ARG A 231 -23.48 -1.86 11.96
N ALA A 232 -23.92 -1.94 13.20
CA ALA A 232 -23.25 -1.26 14.31
C ALA A 232 -21.83 -1.78 14.51
N GLY A 233 -20.89 -0.89 14.87
CA GLY A 233 -19.54 -1.25 15.29
C GLY A 233 -18.41 -0.68 14.43
N ALA A 234 -18.71 0.10 13.38
CA ALA A 234 -17.72 0.73 12.51
C ALA A 234 -16.90 1.79 13.27
N ALA A 235 -15.57 1.77 13.15
CA ALA A 235 -14.70 2.72 13.82
C ALA A 235 -14.71 4.10 13.13
N THR A 236 -15.26 5.14 13.77
CA THR A 236 -15.25 6.51 13.22
C THR A 236 -13.86 7.16 13.26
N TYR A 237 -13.72 8.35 12.67
CA TYR A 237 -12.50 9.14 12.88
C TYR A 237 -12.23 9.43 14.36
N THR A 238 -13.28 9.78 15.13
CA THR A 238 -13.14 9.99 16.58
C THR A 238 -12.70 8.73 17.32
N TYR A 239 -13.08 7.53 16.86
CA TYR A 239 -12.58 6.27 17.41
C TYR A 239 -11.06 6.21 17.30
N HIS A 240 -10.51 6.48 16.12
CA HIS A 240 -9.06 6.46 15.92
C HIS A 240 -8.34 7.63 16.58
N TRP A 241 -9.01 8.75 16.82
CA TRP A 241 -8.45 9.83 17.63
C TRP A 241 -8.29 9.44 19.10
N TYR A 242 -9.33 8.88 19.73
CA TYR A 242 -9.32 8.56 21.16
C TYR A 242 -8.72 7.18 21.47
N CYS A 243 -8.79 6.25 20.53
CA CYS A 243 -8.32 4.87 20.65
C CYS A 243 -7.39 4.49 19.49
N PRO A 244 -6.31 5.26 19.25
CA PRO A 244 -5.49 5.14 18.04
C PRO A 244 -4.89 3.74 17.88
N ASN A 245 -4.50 3.13 18.99
CA ASN A 245 -3.83 1.83 19.01
C ASN A 245 -4.76 0.64 19.23
N ASP A 246 -6.09 0.81 19.17
CA ASP A 246 -6.99 -0.34 19.20
C ASP A 246 -6.79 -1.21 17.96
N ALA A 247 -6.85 -0.60 16.78
CA ALA A 247 -6.63 -1.24 15.49
C ALA A 247 -5.18 -1.14 14.99
N ASN A 248 -4.51 0.00 15.23
CA ASN A 248 -3.21 0.29 14.62
C ASN A 248 -2.03 -0.03 15.56
N LEU A 249 -0.97 -0.63 15.01
CA LEU A 249 0.31 -0.73 15.71
C LEU A 249 1.00 0.64 15.81
N VAL A 250 1.06 1.36 14.68
CA VAL A 250 1.46 2.77 14.59
C VAL A 250 0.32 3.58 13.98
N ALA A 251 -0.18 4.57 14.71
CA ALA A 251 -1.26 5.46 14.35
C ALA A 251 -0.76 6.90 14.17
N VAL A 252 -0.83 7.39 12.94
CA VAL A 252 -0.59 8.78 12.55
C VAL A 252 -1.94 9.45 12.39
N ILE A 253 -2.32 10.30 13.35
CA ILE A 253 -3.58 11.05 13.30
C ILE A 253 -3.29 12.50 12.96
N GLY A 254 -3.71 12.96 11.79
CA GLY A 254 -3.28 14.24 11.23
C GLY A 254 -4.01 15.46 11.75
N ARG A 255 -5.31 15.33 12.06
CA ARG A 255 -6.19 16.44 12.46
C ARG A 255 -6.86 16.20 13.80
N LYS A 256 -7.26 17.25 14.51
CA LYS A 256 -8.25 17.07 15.59
C LYS A 256 -9.61 16.72 14.97
N PRO A 257 -10.49 16.00 15.68
CA PRO A 257 -11.91 16.03 15.39
C PRO A 257 -12.43 17.46 15.39
N GLY A 258 -13.38 17.73 14.51
CA GLY A 258 -14.10 18.99 14.45
C GLY A 258 -15.22 19.05 15.50
N THR A 259 -16.17 19.95 15.25
CA THR A 259 -17.35 20.15 16.11
C THR A 259 -18.64 19.64 15.48
N THR A 260 -18.60 19.28 14.19
CA THR A 260 -19.76 18.81 13.43
C THR A 260 -19.61 17.31 13.19
N PRO A 261 -20.39 16.45 13.87
CA PRO A 261 -20.32 15.00 13.68
C PRO A 261 -20.54 14.60 12.22
N ALA A 262 -20.00 13.43 11.85
CA ALA A 262 -20.35 12.81 10.58
C ALA A 262 -21.87 12.55 10.53
N PRO A 263 -22.54 12.83 9.39
CA PRO A 263 -23.97 12.60 9.27
C PRO A 263 -24.30 11.11 9.28
N ASP A 264 -25.43 10.78 9.90
CA ASP A 264 -26.00 9.43 9.90
C ASP A 264 -27.51 9.52 9.57
N PRO A 265 -27.99 8.98 8.43
CA PRO A 265 -27.22 8.21 7.44
C PRO A 265 -26.15 9.06 6.71
N PRO A 266 -25.14 8.41 6.13
CA PRO A 266 -24.12 9.09 5.33
C PRO A 266 -24.71 9.88 4.16
N ARG A 267 -24.01 10.95 3.74
CA ARG A 267 -24.40 11.70 2.52
C ARG A 267 -24.19 10.82 1.29
N LEU A 268 -25.03 10.93 0.27
CA LEU A 268 -24.74 10.31 -1.02
C LEU A 268 -23.50 10.93 -1.66
N ASN A 269 -23.48 12.26 -1.76
CA ASN A 269 -22.29 13.00 -2.17
C ASN A 269 -21.24 13.03 -1.03
N ARG A 270 -20.07 12.44 -1.28
CA ARG A 270 -18.98 12.30 -0.31
C ARG A 270 -17.96 13.44 -0.33
N ARG A 271 -18.18 14.52 -1.06
CA ARG A 271 -17.27 15.69 -1.05
C ARG A 271 -17.28 16.38 0.31
N GLY A 272 -16.08 16.66 0.83
CA GLY A 272 -15.87 17.43 2.04
C GLY A 272 -16.02 16.59 3.31
N ILE A 273 -14.89 16.26 3.93
CA ILE A 273 -14.82 15.51 5.18
C ILE A 273 -15.61 16.22 6.30
N PRO A 274 -16.65 15.59 6.89
CA PRO A 274 -17.27 16.10 8.10
C PRO A 274 -16.36 15.86 9.30
N ASP A 275 -16.61 16.57 10.41
CA ASP A 275 -15.81 16.46 11.64
C ASP A 275 -14.31 16.77 11.42
N VAL A 276 -14.00 17.68 10.50
CA VAL A 276 -12.62 18.10 10.22
C VAL A 276 -12.20 19.25 11.15
N GLY A 277 -11.18 19.01 11.96
CA GLY A 277 -10.54 20.02 12.80
C GLY A 277 -9.17 20.46 12.26
N PRO A 278 -8.46 21.31 13.03
CA PRO A 278 -7.15 21.82 12.62
C PRO A 278 -6.09 20.71 12.53
N CYS A 279 -5.12 20.92 11.64
CA CYS A 279 -3.91 20.11 11.53
C CYS A 279 -3.14 20.07 12.87
N VAL A 280 -2.82 18.86 13.33
CA VAL A 280 -1.92 18.61 14.47
C VAL A 280 -0.69 17.78 14.10
N ARG A 281 -0.74 17.06 12.98
CA ARG A 281 0.35 16.22 12.47
C ARG A 281 0.34 16.12 10.94
N CYS A 282 -0.02 17.21 10.29
CA CYS A 282 0.09 17.34 8.83
C CYS A 282 1.55 17.61 8.42
N ASN A 283 1.91 17.31 7.17
CA ASN A 283 3.29 17.35 6.65
C ASN A 283 4.30 16.47 7.44
N LEU A 284 3.81 15.47 8.19
CA LEU A 284 4.67 14.54 8.91
C LEU A 284 5.44 13.67 7.92
N GLN A 285 6.75 13.55 8.13
CA GLN A 285 7.56 12.54 7.44
C GLN A 285 8.01 11.45 8.42
N LEU A 286 7.59 10.21 8.18
CA LEU A 286 8.04 9.01 8.87
C LEU A 286 8.96 8.23 7.93
N GLU A 287 10.23 8.05 8.32
CA GLU A 287 11.20 7.38 7.44
C GLU A 287 12.19 6.47 8.15
N GLY A 288 12.61 5.41 7.48
CA GLY A 288 13.74 4.58 7.90
C GLY A 288 15.09 5.17 7.50
N SER A 289 16.07 5.20 8.41
CA SER A 289 17.41 5.74 8.12
C SER A 289 18.41 4.72 7.56
N GLY A 290 17.95 3.49 7.29
CA GLY A 290 18.75 2.42 6.69
C GLY A 290 19.06 2.62 5.20
N LEU A 291 19.80 1.69 4.60
CA LEU A 291 20.11 1.72 3.17
C LEU A 291 18.88 1.40 2.32
N THR A 292 18.09 0.41 2.75
CA THR A 292 16.82 0.01 2.13
C THR A 292 15.73 -0.19 3.18
N ALA A 293 14.49 -0.36 2.73
CA ALA A 293 13.35 -0.66 3.60
C ALA A 293 13.53 -1.94 4.42
N ASP A 294 14.39 -2.88 3.98
CA ASP A 294 14.68 -4.10 4.74
C ASP A 294 15.37 -3.79 6.08
N ASP A 295 16.01 -2.64 6.21
CA ASP A 295 16.70 -2.25 7.43
C ASP A 295 15.76 -1.82 8.54
N THR A 296 14.58 -1.28 8.22
CA THR A 296 13.60 -0.76 9.18
C THR A 296 12.26 -1.46 9.00
N VAL A 297 11.94 -2.37 9.92
CA VAL A 297 10.74 -3.22 9.84
C VAL A 297 9.76 -2.88 10.95
N VAL A 298 8.53 -2.55 10.57
CA VAL A 298 7.35 -2.49 11.44
C VAL A 298 6.68 -3.86 11.40
N GLU A 299 6.79 -4.58 12.51
CA GLU A 299 6.32 -5.96 12.67
C GLU A 299 5.02 -5.95 13.47
N ALA A 300 3.89 -6.25 12.83
CA ALA A 300 2.58 -6.32 13.48
C ALA A 300 2.21 -7.71 13.96
N GLY A 301 2.99 -8.75 13.66
CA GLY A 301 2.73 -10.14 14.04
C GLY A 301 3.92 -10.81 14.74
N ASP A 302 4.28 -12.02 14.31
CA ASP A 302 5.42 -12.77 14.84
C ASP A 302 6.73 -12.40 14.09
N PRO A 303 7.72 -11.77 14.76
CA PRO A 303 9.02 -11.49 14.17
C PRO A 303 9.72 -12.70 13.55
N LYS A 304 9.45 -13.91 14.06
CA LYS A 304 10.08 -15.16 13.61
C LYS A 304 9.60 -15.60 12.21
N ALA A 305 8.42 -15.16 11.77
CA ALA A 305 7.90 -15.48 10.43
C ALA A 305 8.72 -14.79 9.31
N GLY A 306 9.42 -13.70 9.62
CA GLY A 306 10.35 -13.07 8.68
C GLY A 306 9.63 -12.36 7.53
N ASN A 307 10.18 -12.43 6.31
CA ASN A 307 9.59 -11.81 5.11
C ASN A 307 8.87 -12.86 4.24
N SER A 308 8.36 -13.90 4.88
CA SER A 308 7.77 -15.10 4.28
C SER A 308 6.43 -15.40 4.94
N GLY A 309 5.61 -16.22 4.29
CA GLY A 309 4.29 -16.58 4.80
C GLY A 309 4.32 -17.45 6.05
N PRO A 310 3.15 -17.69 6.67
CA PRO A 310 1.83 -17.33 6.15
C PRO A 310 1.42 -15.87 6.40
N SER A 311 0.47 -15.38 5.60
CA SER A 311 -0.20 -14.08 5.80
C SER A 311 -0.79 -13.93 7.22
N ALA A 312 -0.66 -12.74 7.81
CA ALA A 312 -1.08 -12.39 9.18
C ALA A 312 -0.50 -13.28 10.30
N ALA A 313 0.69 -13.87 10.08
CA ALA A 313 1.34 -14.72 11.06
C ALA A 313 1.51 -14.03 12.43
N GLY A 314 0.84 -14.55 13.45
CA GLY A 314 0.94 -14.05 14.83
C GLY A 314 0.48 -12.60 15.03
N HIS A 315 -0.35 -12.07 14.14
CA HIS A 315 -0.85 -10.69 14.16
C HIS A 315 -1.30 -10.24 15.57
N ALA A 316 -0.86 -9.06 15.98
CA ALA A 316 -1.22 -8.42 17.24
C ALA A 316 -2.22 -7.27 17.03
N LYS A 317 -2.20 -6.65 15.84
CA LYS A 317 -3.03 -5.49 15.47
C LYS A 317 -3.53 -5.64 14.04
N ASP A 318 -4.59 -4.90 13.72
CA ASP A 318 -5.28 -5.00 12.45
C ASP A 318 -4.53 -4.28 11.34
N VAL A 319 -3.88 -3.17 11.70
CA VAL A 319 -3.08 -2.34 10.80
C VAL A 319 -1.67 -2.16 11.37
N ALA A 320 -0.63 -2.31 10.54
CA ALA A 320 0.74 -2.02 10.95
C ALA A 320 0.97 -0.50 11.06
N ILE A 321 0.72 0.26 9.99
CA ILE A 321 0.85 1.73 9.98
C ILE A 321 -0.44 2.34 9.43
N GLY A 322 -1.21 3.04 10.26
CA GLY A 322 -2.41 3.76 9.84
C GLY A 322 -2.22 5.27 9.90
N ALA A 323 -2.44 5.97 8.79
CA ALA A 323 -2.42 7.42 8.65
C ALA A 323 -3.81 7.94 8.28
N GLN A 324 -4.42 8.73 9.17
CA GLN A 324 -5.78 9.22 8.99
C GLN A 324 -5.81 10.73 8.99
N ARG A 325 -6.42 11.31 7.94
CA ARG A 325 -6.53 12.77 7.73
C ARG A 325 -5.18 13.47 7.91
N ALA A 326 -4.11 12.84 7.41
CA ALA A 326 -2.73 13.21 7.62
C ALA A 326 -2.18 13.94 6.38
N ASP A 327 -2.76 15.09 6.08
CA ASP A 327 -2.47 15.80 4.84
C ASP A 327 -0.98 16.14 4.72
N GLY A 328 -0.41 15.91 3.53
CA GLY A 328 1.03 16.01 3.27
C GLY A 328 1.89 14.90 3.87
N PHE A 329 1.33 13.75 4.22
CA PHE A 329 2.08 12.64 4.86
C PHE A 329 3.12 12.00 3.93
N VAL A 330 4.32 11.77 4.46
CA VAL A 330 5.39 11.02 3.78
C VAL A 330 5.76 9.79 4.60
N LEU A 331 5.69 8.61 3.98
CA LEU A 331 6.28 7.37 4.49
C LEU A 331 7.40 6.94 3.56
N ARG A 332 8.60 6.70 4.10
CA ARG A 332 9.75 6.33 3.26
C ARG A 332 10.68 5.28 3.85
N ASN A 333 11.15 4.34 3.05
CA ASN A 333 12.24 3.43 3.42
C ASN A 333 11.91 2.54 4.65
N VAL A 334 10.69 2.00 4.68
CA VAL A 334 10.16 1.16 5.78
C VAL A 334 9.49 -0.09 5.21
N SER A 335 9.65 -1.22 5.89
CA SER A 335 8.87 -2.45 5.64
C SER A 335 7.75 -2.61 6.67
N ALA A 336 6.53 -2.95 6.26
CA ALA A 336 5.41 -3.27 7.14
C ALA A 336 4.91 -4.70 6.89
N ARG A 337 4.72 -5.50 7.93
CA ARG A 337 4.36 -6.91 7.76
C ARG A 337 3.51 -7.52 8.87
N HIS A 338 2.81 -8.59 8.52
CA HIS A 338 1.99 -9.46 9.38
C HIS A 338 0.88 -8.78 10.18
N ALA A 339 0.34 -7.67 9.68
CA ALA A 339 -0.91 -7.14 10.21
C ALA A 339 -2.07 -8.10 9.89
N LEU A 340 -3.13 -8.10 10.70
CA LEU A 340 -4.31 -8.92 10.40
C LEU A 340 -4.96 -8.52 9.09
N GLU A 341 -4.98 -7.22 8.80
CA GLU A 341 -5.63 -6.66 7.61
C GLU A 341 -4.60 -5.93 6.74
N HIS A 342 -4.10 -4.75 7.17
CA HIS A 342 -3.36 -3.85 6.30
C HIS A 342 -1.93 -3.55 6.77
N GLY A 343 -0.97 -3.58 5.84
CA GLY A 343 0.39 -3.12 6.13
C GLY A 343 0.45 -1.61 6.37
N ILE A 344 0.07 -0.86 5.34
CA ILE A 344 0.06 0.61 5.35
C ILE A 344 -1.33 1.07 4.93
N TYR A 345 -2.00 1.84 5.80
CA TYR A 345 -3.35 2.34 5.57
C TYR A 345 -3.35 3.87 5.56
N VAL A 346 -3.67 4.51 4.43
CA VAL A 346 -3.87 5.97 4.34
C VAL A 346 -5.33 6.26 3.99
N ILE A 347 -6.01 7.08 4.78
CA ILE A 347 -7.44 7.34 4.56
C ILE A 347 -7.81 8.81 4.79
N GLU A 348 -8.75 9.29 3.97
CA GLU A 348 -9.31 10.65 4.05
C GLU A 348 -8.19 11.71 4.08
N THR A 349 -7.16 11.51 3.26
CA THR A 349 -5.92 12.29 3.29
C THR A 349 -5.67 12.92 1.93
N ASP A 350 -5.35 14.20 1.94
CA ASP A 350 -4.95 14.94 0.75
C ASP A 350 -3.44 15.19 0.74
N GLY A 351 -2.78 14.76 -0.34
CA GLY A 351 -1.34 14.78 -0.46
C GLY A 351 -0.66 13.70 0.39
N TYR A 352 -0.20 12.63 -0.24
CA TYR A 352 0.70 11.69 0.43
C TYR A 352 1.78 11.13 -0.51
N MET A 353 2.88 10.68 0.07
CA MET A 353 3.97 10.01 -0.64
C MET A 353 4.40 8.75 0.13
N LEU A 354 4.17 7.58 -0.46
CA LEU A 354 4.72 6.30 -0.01
C LEU A 354 5.86 5.91 -0.95
N ASP A 355 7.10 5.99 -0.47
CA ASP A 355 8.30 5.77 -1.30
C ASP A 355 9.24 4.73 -0.70
N ARG A 356 9.80 3.84 -1.54
CA ARG A 356 10.77 2.82 -1.09
C ARG A 356 10.23 2.04 0.09
N PHE A 357 9.02 1.52 -0.01
CA PHE A 357 8.42 0.74 1.06
C PHE A 357 8.28 -0.72 0.66
N LYS A 358 8.15 -1.58 1.65
CA LYS A 358 7.80 -2.99 1.45
C LYS A 358 6.59 -3.35 2.29
N ALA A 359 5.67 -4.12 1.74
CA ALA A 359 4.54 -4.66 2.47
C ALA A 359 4.53 -6.17 2.30
N PHE A 360 4.63 -6.93 3.39
CA PHE A 360 4.80 -8.38 3.33
C PHE A 360 3.79 -9.12 4.20
N TYR A 361 3.09 -10.08 3.61
CA TYR A 361 2.29 -11.08 4.31
C TYR A 361 1.32 -10.49 5.34
N ASN A 362 0.72 -9.33 5.02
CA ASN A 362 -0.45 -8.81 5.74
C ASN A 362 -1.69 -9.60 5.29
N GLY A 363 -2.66 -9.79 6.19
CA GLY A 363 -3.78 -10.69 5.93
C GLY A 363 -4.72 -10.26 4.81
N GLU A 364 -4.77 -8.98 4.46
CA GLU A 364 -5.61 -8.47 3.38
C GLU A 364 -4.82 -7.62 2.39
N TYR A 365 -4.35 -6.44 2.80
CA TYR A 365 -3.74 -5.47 1.89
C TYR A 365 -2.28 -5.19 2.24
N GLY A 366 -1.43 -5.08 1.24
CA GLY A 366 -0.09 -4.51 1.40
C GLY A 366 -0.19 -3.03 1.74
N THR A 367 -0.76 -2.26 0.82
CA THR A 367 -1.26 -0.90 1.08
C THR A 367 -2.76 -0.85 0.86
N LEU A 368 -3.46 -0.10 1.71
CA LEU A 368 -4.83 0.36 1.46
C LEU A 368 -4.82 1.88 1.55
N THR A 369 -5.10 2.54 0.44
CA THR A 369 -5.31 3.98 0.38
C THR A 369 -6.74 4.21 -0.05
N PHE A 370 -7.49 4.99 0.73
CA PHE A 370 -8.95 5.07 0.58
C PHE A 370 -9.44 6.51 0.67
N VAL A 371 -10.34 6.89 -0.23
CA VAL A 371 -10.91 8.26 -0.34
C VAL A 371 -9.85 9.35 -0.17
N SER A 372 -8.70 9.16 -0.81
CA SER A 372 -7.52 10.03 -0.70
C SER A 372 -7.17 10.64 -2.05
N ASP A 373 -6.52 11.80 -2.01
CA ASP A 373 -6.19 12.59 -3.20
C ASP A 373 -4.72 13.05 -3.18
N HIS A 374 -4.20 13.47 -4.33
CA HIS A 374 -2.81 13.85 -4.57
C HIS A 374 -1.78 12.84 -4.01
N GLY A 375 -2.04 11.55 -4.23
CA GLY A 375 -1.28 10.45 -3.66
C GLY A 375 -0.24 9.84 -4.60
N VAL A 376 0.93 9.46 -4.09
CA VAL A 376 1.92 8.66 -4.84
C VAL A 376 2.35 7.43 -4.05
N GLN A 377 2.33 6.28 -4.71
CA GLN A 377 2.98 5.05 -4.24
C GLN A 377 4.10 4.68 -5.22
N GLN A 378 5.36 4.61 -4.77
CA GLN A 378 6.48 4.33 -5.67
C GLN A 378 7.67 3.56 -5.09
N GLN A 379 8.45 2.94 -5.99
CA GLN A 379 9.68 2.20 -5.67
C GLN A 379 9.44 1.09 -4.64
N CYS A 380 8.36 0.32 -4.79
CA CYS A 380 7.85 -0.55 -3.74
C CYS A 380 7.88 -2.05 -4.06
N GLU A 381 7.78 -2.88 -3.02
CA GLU A 381 7.66 -4.34 -3.12
C GLU A 381 6.48 -4.80 -2.24
N ALA A 382 5.48 -5.46 -2.81
CA ALA A 382 4.29 -5.92 -2.08
C ALA A 382 3.97 -7.40 -2.37
N LYS A 383 3.98 -8.25 -1.35
CA LYS A 383 3.74 -9.70 -1.54
C LYS A 383 3.08 -10.41 -0.37
N GLY A 384 2.42 -11.53 -0.68
CA GLY A 384 1.86 -12.43 0.32
C GLY A 384 0.50 -12.01 0.88
N HIS A 385 -0.25 -11.18 0.17
CA HIS A 385 -1.47 -10.53 0.65
C HIS A 385 -2.74 -11.29 0.25
N GLY A 386 -3.67 -11.44 1.20
CA GLY A 386 -4.91 -12.19 1.00
C GLY A 386 -5.94 -11.50 0.10
N ASP A 387 -5.82 -10.19 -0.06
CA ASP A 387 -6.58 -9.40 -1.03
C ASP A 387 -5.63 -8.85 -2.10
N SER A 388 -4.98 -7.71 -1.86
CA SER A 388 -4.07 -7.14 -2.85
C SER A 388 -2.78 -6.54 -2.31
N GLY A 389 -1.76 -6.48 -3.16
CA GLY A 389 -0.51 -5.83 -2.82
C GLY A 389 -0.63 -4.31 -2.69
N LEU A 390 -1.29 -3.68 -3.65
CA LEU A 390 -1.44 -2.23 -3.72
C LEU A 390 -2.90 -1.86 -3.95
N TYR A 391 -3.45 -0.97 -3.10
CA TYR A 391 -4.84 -0.54 -3.24
C TYR A 391 -5.02 0.98 -3.12
N PRO A 392 -5.43 1.65 -4.21
CA PRO A 392 -5.95 3.02 -4.17
C PRO A 392 -7.44 3.08 -4.57
N GLY A 393 -8.33 2.81 -3.62
CA GLY A 393 -9.78 2.75 -3.85
C GLY A 393 -10.53 4.05 -3.53
N ALA A 394 -11.64 4.22 -4.24
CA ALA A 394 -12.57 5.34 -4.12
C ALA A 394 -11.95 6.75 -4.04
N PRO A 395 -10.90 7.10 -4.83
CA PRO A 395 -10.42 8.48 -4.89
C PRO A 395 -11.51 9.43 -5.45
N PRO A 396 -11.34 10.77 -5.31
CA PRO A 396 -12.33 11.74 -5.76
C PRO A 396 -12.70 11.66 -7.25
N GLU A 397 -13.92 12.08 -7.59
CA GLU A 397 -14.36 12.18 -8.99
C GLU A 397 -13.69 13.34 -9.72
N THR A 398 -12.60 13.03 -10.43
CA THR A 398 -11.80 13.99 -11.23
C THR A 398 -11.58 13.53 -12.67
N GLY A 399 -12.20 12.40 -13.05
CA GLY A 399 -12.21 11.84 -14.39
C GLY A 399 -13.26 12.45 -15.32
N GLU A 400 -13.96 11.60 -16.08
CA GLU A 400 -15.04 12.04 -16.98
C GLU A 400 -16.28 12.48 -16.18
N GLN A 401 -16.51 11.87 -15.01
CA GLN A 401 -17.64 12.16 -14.12
C GLN A 401 -17.41 13.31 -13.13
N ARG A 402 -16.32 14.05 -13.28
CA ARG A 402 -16.01 15.23 -12.45
C ARG A 402 -17.10 16.30 -12.53
N THR A 403 -17.11 17.19 -11.54
CA THR A 403 -18.04 18.33 -11.55
C THR A 403 -17.81 19.19 -12.79
N PRO A 404 -18.87 19.62 -13.50
CA PRO A 404 -18.72 20.51 -14.66
C PRO A 404 -17.89 21.76 -14.31
N GLY A 405 -16.88 22.05 -15.15
CA GLY A 405 -15.95 23.16 -14.95
C GLY A 405 -14.67 22.83 -14.17
N GLU A 406 -14.62 21.68 -13.47
CA GLU A 406 -13.37 21.19 -12.87
C GLU A 406 -12.43 20.63 -13.97
N PRO A 407 -11.10 20.83 -13.88
CA PRO A 407 -10.16 20.20 -14.81
C PRO A 407 -10.06 18.70 -14.55
N GLN A 408 -9.94 17.91 -15.62
CA GLN A 408 -9.62 16.49 -15.49
C GLN A 408 -8.18 16.34 -15.01
N ARG A 409 -7.96 15.45 -14.04
CA ARG A 409 -6.62 15.14 -13.50
C ARG A 409 -6.59 13.74 -12.92
N TYR A 410 -5.40 13.21 -12.70
CA TYR A 410 -5.23 12.01 -11.91
C TYR A 410 -5.17 12.35 -10.42
N ASN A 411 -5.90 11.61 -9.60
CA ASN A 411 -5.90 11.75 -8.15
C ASN A 411 -4.64 11.14 -7.54
N GLN A 412 -4.25 9.98 -8.06
CA GLN A 412 -3.17 9.19 -7.49
C GLN A 412 -2.31 8.56 -8.59
N GLU A 413 -1.06 8.27 -8.25
CA GLU A 413 -0.06 7.65 -9.13
C GLU A 413 0.58 6.44 -8.43
N VAL A 414 0.64 5.30 -9.13
CA VAL A 414 1.31 4.08 -8.68
C VAL A 414 2.37 3.69 -9.70
N ARG A 415 3.64 3.72 -9.30
CA ARG A 415 4.75 3.50 -10.24
C ARG A 415 5.97 2.82 -9.67
N TYR A 416 6.69 2.11 -10.54
CA TYR A 416 7.94 1.46 -10.18
C TYR A 416 7.81 0.50 -8.99
N CYS A 417 6.73 -0.29 -8.95
CA CYS A 417 6.52 -1.30 -7.93
C CYS A 417 6.53 -2.72 -8.49
N ASP A 418 6.96 -3.67 -7.65
CA ASP A 418 6.84 -5.10 -7.89
C ASP A 418 5.80 -5.65 -6.93
N SER A 419 4.66 -6.12 -7.46
CA SER A 419 3.60 -6.71 -6.64
C SER A 419 3.29 -8.13 -7.09
N TYR A 420 3.56 -9.09 -6.19
CA TYR A 420 3.57 -10.49 -6.54
C TYR A 420 3.20 -11.42 -5.39
N HIS A 421 2.82 -12.66 -5.69
CA HIS A 421 2.46 -13.66 -4.66
C HIS A 421 1.27 -13.22 -3.78
N ASN A 422 0.32 -12.50 -4.36
CA ASN A 422 -0.90 -12.04 -3.70
C ASN A 422 -2.13 -12.70 -4.34
N ALA A 423 -3.30 -12.56 -3.71
CA ALA A 423 -4.54 -12.86 -4.42
C ALA A 423 -4.71 -11.91 -5.63
N ALA A 424 -4.50 -10.60 -5.45
CA ALA A 424 -4.36 -9.62 -6.51
C ALA A 424 -3.07 -8.78 -6.39
N GLY A 425 -2.40 -8.45 -7.50
CA GLY A 425 -1.25 -7.54 -7.44
C GLY A 425 -1.66 -6.10 -7.14
N TRP A 426 -2.72 -5.64 -7.80
CA TRP A 426 -3.33 -4.34 -7.56
C TRP A 426 -4.84 -4.48 -7.50
N SER A 427 -5.48 -3.72 -6.61
CA SER A 427 -6.94 -3.63 -6.55
C SER A 427 -7.39 -2.19 -6.36
N ALA A 428 -8.47 -1.78 -7.02
CA ALA A 428 -9.19 -0.56 -6.66
C ALA A 428 -10.66 -0.68 -7.01
N THR A 429 -11.48 -0.66 -5.98
CA THR A 429 -12.92 -0.53 -6.10
C THR A 429 -13.25 0.96 -6.30
N ASN A 430 -14.01 1.28 -7.35
CA ASN A 430 -14.24 2.66 -7.81
C ASN A 430 -12.94 3.48 -7.95
N GLY A 431 -11.94 2.92 -8.65
CA GLY A 431 -10.62 3.53 -8.84
C GLY A 431 -10.63 4.72 -9.81
N ASN A 432 -11.21 5.86 -9.42
CA ASN A 432 -11.35 7.02 -10.29
C ASN A 432 -10.02 7.72 -10.59
N ALA A 433 -9.73 7.90 -11.88
CA ALA A 433 -8.60 8.70 -12.37
C ALA A 433 -7.27 8.40 -11.62
N VAL A 434 -6.87 7.14 -11.57
CA VAL A 434 -5.54 6.72 -11.08
C VAL A 434 -4.61 6.42 -12.24
N TRP A 435 -3.36 6.88 -12.15
CA TRP A 435 -2.32 6.60 -13.13
C TRP A 435 -1.41 5.47 -12.65
N ILE A 436 -1.36 4.37 -13.41
CA ILE A 436 -0.68 3.12 -13.03
C ILE A 436 0.35 2.82 -14.12
N HIS A 437 1.63 2.95 -13.81
CA HIS A 437 2.67 2.78 -14.83
C HIS A 437 4.02 2.26 -14.35
N HIS A 438 4.73 1.54 -15.21
CA HIS A 438 6.08 1.01 -14.94
C HIS A 438 6.14 0.06 -13.73
N ASN A 439 5.05 -0.66 -13.47
CA ASN A 439 4.94 -1.68 -12.45
C ASN A 439 5.07 -3.09 -13.03
N ARG A 440 5.35 -4.04 -12.15
CA ARG A 440 5.37 -5.47 -12.45
C ARG A 440 4.38 -6.19 -11.55
N PHE A 441 3.40 -6.84 -12.16
CA PHE A 441 2.38 -7.64 -11.50
C PHE A 441 2.54 -9.09 -11.93
N TYR A 442 3.08 -9.93 -11.05
CA TYR A 442 3.41 -11.31 -11.39
C TYR A 442 3.19 -12.30 -10.26
N ASP A 443 3.09 -13.60 -10.54
CA ASP A 443 2.89 -14.62 -9.50
C ASP A 443 1.70 -14.31 -8.56
N ASN A 444 0.69 -13.57 -9.01
CA ASN A 444 -0.56 -13.39 -8.27
C ASN A 444 -1.62 -14.39 -8.76
N SER A 445 -2.78 -14.47 -8.11
CA SER A 445 -3.95 -15.09 -8.76
C SER A 445 -4.49 -14.20 -9.88
N LEU A 446 -4.57 -12.90 -9.64
CA LEU A 446 -4.92 -11.86 -10.59
C LEU A 446 -3.88 -10.73 -10.56
N GLY A 447 -3.36 -10.27 -11.70
CA GLY A 447 -2.38 -9.18 -11.69
C GLY A 447 -2.98 -7.83 -11.25
N LEU A 448 -4.11 -7.43 -11.84
CA LEU A 448 -4.81 -6.18 -11.52
C LEU A 448 -6.32 -6.33 -11.59
N THR A 449 -7.02 -5.79 -10.58
CA THR A 449 -8.48 -5.64 -10.57
C THR A 449 -8.89 -4.20 -10.37
N THR A 450 -9.75 -3.69 -11.24
CA THR A 450 -10.69 -2.63 -10.83
C THR A 450 -12.10 -3.16 -10.91
N ASP A 451 -12.93 -2.79 -9.94
CA ASP A 451 -14.30 -3.23 -9.87
C ASP A 451 -15.24 -2.12 -9.39
N VAL A 452 -16.51 -2.30 -9.72
CA VAL A 452 -17.63 -1.48 -9.24
C VAL A 452 -18.58 -2.30 -8.36
N ALA A 453 -18.19 -3.52 -7.97
CA ALA A 453 -18.94 -4.42 -7.10
C ALA A 453 -18.84 -3.93 -5.65
N THR A 454 -19.48 -2.79 -5.44
CA THR A 454 -19.21 -1.86 -4.35
C THR A 454 -20.24 -1.98 -3.24
N SER A 455 -19.80 -1.77 -2.01
CA SER A 455 -20.67 -1.36 -0.92
C SER A 455 -20.83 0.17 -0.96
N ALA A 456 -21.93 0.72 -0.41
CA ALA A 456 -22.17 2.16 -0.32
C ALA A 456 -21.04 2.96 0.38
N GLY A 457 -20.11 2.25 1.04
CA GLY A 457 -18.90 2.81 1.65
C GLY A 457 -17.81 3.19 0.65
N HIS A 458 -17.89 2.73 -0.60
CA HIS A 458 -16.95 3.03 -1.69
C HIS A 458 -17.56 4.07 -2.64
N PRO A 459 -17.40 5.37 -2.41
CA PRO A 459 -17.98 6.37 -3.30
C PRO A 459 -17.32 6.40 -4.67
N GLY A 460 -18.00 7.07 -5.59
CA GLY A 460 -17.52 7.27 -6.95
C GLY A 460 -17.88 6.14 -7.91
N PHE A 461 -19.06 5.58 -7.73
CA PHE A 461 -19.65 4.66 -8.69
C PHE A 461 -20.15 5.42 -9.92
N PRO A 462 -20.05 4.82 -11.11
CA PRO A 462 -19.11 3.75 -11.48
C PRO A 462 -17.67 4.30 -11.54
N GLY A 463 -16.66 3.50 -11.19
CA GLY A 463 -15.26 3.92 -11.35
C GLY A 463 -14.90 4.27 -12.81
N ASP A 464 -14.15 5.36 -13.03
CA ASP A 464 -13.78 5.83 -14.38
C ASP A 464 -12.31 6.29 -14.56
N SER A 465 -11.91 6.47 -15.81
CA SER A 465 -10.70 7.23 -16.21
C SER A 465 -9.33 6.74 -15.69
N LEU A 466 -9.18 5.47 -15.32
CA LEU A 466 -7.87 4.87 -15.07
C LEU A 466 -6.97 4.98 -16.31
N LEU A 467 -5.70 5.31 -16.10
CA LEU A 467 -4.66 5.17 -17.11
C LEU A 467 -3.67 4.09 -16.67
N ILE A 468 -3.69 2.96 -17.38
CA ILE A 468 -2.84 1.80 -17.15
C ILE A 468 -1.86 1.69 -18.31
N GLU A 469 -0.60 2.03 -18.09
CA GLU A 469 0.39 2.02 -19.17
C GLU A 469 1.80 1.60 -18.80
N ASN A 470 2.52 1.00 -19.75
CA ASN A 470 3.92 0.59 -19.57
C ASN A 470 4.12 -0.34 -18.35
N ASN A 471 3.13 -1.18 -18.03
CA ASN A 471 3.23 -2.20 -16.99
C ASN A 471 3.51 -3.57 -17.60
N GLU A 472 4.02 -4.46 -16.76
CA GLU A 472 4.26 -5.86 -17.06
C GLU A 472 3.33 -6.74 -16.22
N PHE A 473 2.46 -7.52 -16.87
CA PHE A 473 1.54 -8.47 -16.24
C PHE A 473 1.88 -9.89 -16.66
N TYR A 474 2.47 -10.68 -15.78
CA TYR A 474 2.97 -11.99 -16.20
C TYR A 474 2.96 -13.08 -15.16
N SER A 475 2.84 -14.32 -15.61
CA SER A 475 2.91 -15.49 -14.73
C SER A 475 1.96 -15.38 -13.51
N ASN A 476 0.82 -14.70 -13.63
CA ASN A 476 -0.17 -14.58 -12.55
C ASN A 476 -0.98 -15.87 -12.42
N ASN A 477 -0.28 -16.96 -12.05
CA ASN A 477 -0.81 -18.32 -11.97
C ASN A 477 -0.80 -18.88 -10.55
N PHE A 478 -0.41 -18.07 -9.57
CA PHE A 478 -0.43 -18.45 -8.16
C PHE A 478 -1.87 -18.72 -7.73
N ASN A 479 -2.11 -19.88 -7.13
CA ASN A 479 -3.45 -20.27 -6.71
C ASN A 479 -3.61 -20.12 -5.20
N VAL A 480 -4.20 -19.00 -4.80
CA VAL A 480 -4.49 -18.71 -3.40
C VAL A 480 -5.53 -19.67 -2.78
N PHE A 481 -6.33 -20.35 -3.61
CA PHE A 481 -7.34 -21.32 -3.18
C PHE A 481 -6.78 -22.74 -3.03
N ALA A 482 -5.53 -22.97 -3.46
CA ALA A 482 -4.90 -24.27 -3.33
C ALA A 482 -4.74 -24.67 -1.86
N LYS A 483 -4.96 -25.95 -1.56
CA LYS A 483 -4.73 -26.50 -0.23
C LYS A 483 -3.27 -26.26 0.19
N GLY A 484 -3.07 -25.61 1.34
CA GLY A 484 -1.75 -25.32 1.87
C GLY A 484 -1.12 -24.02 1.36
N SER A 485 -1.87 -23.19 0.61
CA SER A 485 -1.44 -21.82 0.30
C SER A 485 -1.07 -21.07 1.59
N ASP A 486 0.06 -20.36 1.56
CA ASP A 486 0.54 -19.48 2.62
C ASP A 486 -0.20 -18.12 2.62
N VAL A 487 -0.94 -17.85 1.56
CA VAL A 487 -1.84 -16.70 1.42
C VAL A 487 -3.29 -17.18 1.48
N LYS A 488 -4.11 -16.55 2.31
CA LYS A 488 -5.55 -16.86 2.40
C LYS A 488 -6.36 -15.86 1.60
N GLY A 489 -6.91 -16.30 0.48
CA GLY A 489 -7.71 -15.46 -0.43
C GLY A 489 -8.94 -14.91 0.25
N LYS A 490 -9.14 -13.59 0.15
CA LYS A 490 -10.30 -12.86 0.68
C LYS A 490 -11.39 -12.71 -0.37
N LEU A 491 -10.98 -12.50 -1.62
CA LEU A 491 -11.86 -12.31 -2.75
C LEU A 491 -11.68 -13.40 -3.82
N PRO A 492 -12.76 -13.77 -4.52
CA PRO A 492 -12.79 -14.81 -5.54
C PRO A 492 -12.19 -14.37 -6.89
N TYR A 493 -10.87 -14.15 -6.91
CA TYR A 493 -10.17 -13.74 -8.13
C TYR A 493 -9.90 -14.88 -9.14
N PRO A 494 -9.92 -14.60 -10.46
CA PRO A 494 -9.65 -15.57 -11.52
C PRO A 494 -8.16 -15.91 -11.64
N VAL A 495 -7.74 -16.99 -10.98
CA VAL A 495 -6.37 -17.54 -11.06
C VAL A 495 -5.95 -17.69 -12.52
N GLY A 496 -4.77 -17.17 -12.87
CA GLY A 496 -4.22 -17.26 -14.23
C GLY A 496 -4.39 -15.98 -15.06
N THR A 497 -4.79 -14.85 -14.46
CA THR A 497 -5.25 -13.68 -15.21
C THR A 497 -4.32 -12.47 -15.00
N GLY A 498 -3.95 -11.80 -16.09
CA GLY A 498 -3.12 -10.59 -16.05
C GLY A 498 -3.89 -9.40 -15.47
N MET A 499 -5.10 -9.12 -15.95
CA MET A 499 -5.98 -8.12 -15.37
C MET A 499 -7.45 -8.36 -15.67
N TRP A 500 -8.33 -7.71 -14.91
CA TRP A 500 -9.69 -7.43 -15.33
C TRP A 500 -10.10 -5.97 -15.11
N ILE A 501 -11.17 -5.57 -15.80
CA ILE A 501 -11.98 -4.39 -15.52
C ILE A 501 -13.41 -4.89 -15.34
N ALA A 502 -13.92 -4.81 -14.11
CA ALA A 502 -15.24 -5.26 -13.71
C ALA A 502 -16.17 -4.03 -13.55
N GLY A 503 -16.74 -3.57 -14.66
CA GLY A 503 -17.72 -2.48 -14.70
C GLY A 503 -17.13 -1.06 -14.73
N GLY A 504 -15.81 -0.90 -14.83
CA GLY A 504 -15.16 0.41 -14.96
C GLY A 504 -15.39 1.07 -16.33
N ASN A 505 -15.33 2.41 -16.35
CA ASN A 505 -15.61 3.23 -17.53
C ASN A 505 -14.39 4.04 -17.99
N ALA A 506 -14.31 4.31 -19.29
CA ALA A 506 -13.33 5.23 -19.88
C ALA A 506 -11.87 4.93 -19.52
N HIS A 507 -11.56 3.68 -19.13
CA HIS A 507 -10.20 3.29 -18.79
C HIS A 507 -9.36 3.18 -20.06
N ILE A 508 -8.09 3.55 -19.94
CA ILE A 508 -7.09 3.43 -21.00
C ILE A 508 -6.08 2.39 -20.57
N VAL A 509 -5.99 1.30 -21.32
CA VAL A 509 -4.99 0.24 -21.16
C VAL A 509 -4.08 0.26 -22.37
N ARG A 510 -2.87 0.81 -22.24
CA ARG A 510 -1.95 0.97 -23.38
C ARG A 510 -0.50 0.65 -23.11
N ASN A 511 0.24 0.22 -24.13
CA ASN A 511 1.69 -0.01 -24.04
C ASN A 511 2.09 -0.97 -22.90
N ASN A 512 1.19 -1.86 -22.47
CA ASN A 512 1.50 -2.86 -21.45
C ASN A 512 1.95 -4.16 -22.11
N HIS A 513 2.64 -5.00 -21.34
CA HIS A 513 3.04 -6.35 -21.74
C HIS A 513 2.30 -7.40 -20.90
N PHE A 514 1.61 -8.32 -21.55
CA PHE A 514 0.89 -9.44 -20.91
C PHE A 514 1.43 -10.77 -21.42
N TRP A 515 2.02 -11.61 -20.57
CA TRP A 515 2.55 -12.91 -21.01
C TRP A 515 2.52 -13.98 -19.92
N ASP A 516 2.50 -15.25 -20.32
CA ASP A 516 2.48 -16.41 -19.40
C ASP A 516 1.35 -16.37 -18.34
N ASN A 517 0.25 -15.65 -18.60
CA ASN A 517 -0.96 -15.72 -17.78
C ASN A 517 -1.86 -16.85 -18.32
N TRP A 518 -1.96 -17.96 -17.59
CA TRP A 518 -2.46 -19.22 -18.14
C TRP A 518 -3.97 -19.24 -18.39
N ARG A 519 -4.73 -18.29 -17.82
CA ARG A 519 -6.14 -18.06 -18.13
C ARG A 519 -6.25 -17.02 -19.23
N ARG A 520 -5.89 -15.78 -18.91
CA ARG A 520 -6.23 -14.59 -19.71
C ARG A 520 -5.19 -13.47 -19.54
N GLY A 521 -4.96 -12.70 -20.60
CA GLY A 521 -4.22 -11.45 -20.56
C GLY A 521 -5.06 -10.37 -19.86
N ALA A 522 -6.12 -9.91 -20.51
CA ALA A 522 -7.04 -8.93 -19.97
C ALA A 522 -8.52 -9.34 -20.13
N MET A 523 -9.33 -9.01 -19.12
CA MET A 523 -10.78 -9.18 -19.11
C MET A 523 -11.48 -7.82 -19.02
N LEU A 524 -12.59 -7.66 -19.73
CA LEU A 524 -13.55 -6.58 -19.54
C LEU A 524 -14.94 -7.20 -19.34
N PHE A 525 -15.68 -6.77 -18.33
CA PHE A 525 -17.09 -7.12 -18.21
C PHE A 525 -17.89 -6.04 -17.51
N SER A 526 -19.18 -6.09 -17.76
CA SER A 526 -20.19 -5.22 -17.18
C SER A 526 -20.64 -5.76 -15.84
N VAL A 527 -20.99 -4.85 -14.95
CA VAL A 527 -21.66 -5.16 -13.68
C VAL A 527 -22.97 -4.38 -13.73
N PRO A 528 -24.10 -5.01 -14.08
CA PRO A 528 -25.38 -4.33 -14.14
C PRO A 528 -25.69 -3.60 -12.83
N ASP A 529 -26.21 -2.38 -12.91
CA ASP A 529 -26.49 -1.54 -11.73
C ASP A 529 -27.43 -2.24 -10.74
N VAL A 530 -28.36 -3.07 -11.23
CA VAL A 530 -29.23 -3.91 -10.38
C VAL A 530 -28.44 -4.86 -9.47
N LEU A 531 -27.27 -5.35 -9.88
CA LEU A 531 -26.43 -6.18 -9.02
C LEU A 531 -25.74 -5.37 -7.91
N VAL A 532 -25.61 -4.05 -8.11
CA VAL A 532 -24.99 -3.12 -7.17
C VAL A 532 -26.05 -2.50 -6.25
N CYS A 533 -27.04 -1.80 -6.80
CA CYS A 533 -28.02 -0.99 -6.07
C CYS A 533 -29.48 -1.43 -6.27
N ALA A 534 -29.76 -2.74 -6.35
CA ALA A 534 -31.13 -3.26 -6.44
C ALA A 534 -32.08 -2.63 -5.40
N PRO A 535 -33.36 -2.40 -5.75
CA PRO A 535 -34.39 -2.02 -4.78
C PRO A 535 -34.41 -2.98 -3.58
N GLY A 536 -34.45 -2.42 -2.37
CA GLY A 536 -34.48 -3.20 -1.13
C GLY A 536 -33.15 -3.87 -0.74
N SER A 537 -32.07 -3.72 -1.52
CA SER A 537 -30.73 -4.19 -1.12
C SER A 537 -30.19 -3.44 0.11
N GLY A 538 -30.51 -2.15 0.22
CA GLY A 538 -29.91 -1.24 1.19
C GLY A 538 -28.56 -0.65 0.74
N ASN A 539 -28.08 -1.00 -0.44
CA ASN A 539 -26.87 -0.45 -1.05
C ASN A 539 -27.26 0.74 -1.95
N VAL A 540 -27.22 1.95 -1.40
CA VAL A 540 -27.57 3.18 -2.14
C VAL A 540 -26.29 3.95 -2.45
N GLN A 541 -26.06 4.22 -3.73
CA GLN A 541 -24.87 4.92 -4.21
C GLN A 541 -25.26 6.10 -5.09
N ASP A 542 -24.43 7.14 -5.06
CA ASP A 542 -24.61 8.27 -5.96
C ASP A 542 -24.47 7.79 -7.42
N THR A 543 -25.34 8.29 -8.29
CA THR A 543 -25.47 7.93 -9.72
C THR A 543 -25.88 6.50 -10.08
N CYS A 544 -25.92 5.54 -9.15
CA CYS A 544 -26.40 4.18 -9.43
C CYS A 544 -27.93 4.15 -9.62
N ASP A 545 -28.39 3.54 -10.71
CA ASP A 545 -29.81 3.40 -11.02
C ASP A 545 -30.08 1.94 -11.43
N PRO A 546 -30.85 1.16 -10.66
CA PRO A 546 -31.04 -0.27 -10.92
C PRO A 546 -31.71 -0.58 -12.27
N LEU A 547 -32.28 0.42 -12.95
CA LEU A 547 -32.86 0.29 -14.28
C LEU A 547 -31.90 0.66 -15.41
N LYS A 548 -30.68 1.08 -15.10
CA LYS A 548 -29.65 1.46 -16.07
C LYS A 548 -28.56 0.40 -16.17
N LEU A 549 -27.82 0.51 -17.26
CA LEU A 549 -26.48 -0.06 -17.41
C LEU A 549 -25.51 1.11 -17.44
N SER A 550 -24.86 1.37 -16.31
CA SER A 550 -23.94 2.50 -16.17
C SER A 550 -22.47 2.09 -16.33
N THR A 551 -22.19 0.81 -16.54
CA THR A 551 -20.86 0.20 -16.37
C THR A 551 -20.29 -0.38 -17.66
N SER A 552 -18.96 -0.49 -17.75
CA SER A 552 -18.24 -1.07 -18.90
C SER A 552 -18.46 -0.32 -20.22
N HIS A 553 -18.27 1.00 -20.21
CA HIS A 553 -18.33 1.84 -21.40
C HIS A 553 -17.00 2.55 -21.67
N ARG A 554 -16.73 2.88 -22.94
CA ARG A 554 -15.65 3.78 -23.38
C ARG A 554 -14.22 3.29 -23.05
N ASN A 555 -14.05 2.01 -22.71
CA ASN A 555 -12.74 1.45 -22.39
C ASN A 555 -11.90 1.26 -23.66
N ARG A 556 -10.59 1.54 -23.57
CA ARG A 556 -9.68 1.48 -24.72
C ARG A 556 -8.47 0.63 -24.40
N PHE A 557 -8.29 -0.44 -25.16
CA PHE A 557 -7.14 -1.33 -25.08
C PHE A 557 -6.31 -1.20 -26.36
N TYR A 558 -5.13 -0.59 -26.29
CA TYR A 558 -4.34 -0.36 -27.49
C TYR A 558 -2.84 -0.38 -27.32
N ASP A 559 -2.12 -0.69 -28.40
CA ASP A 559 -0.65 -0.74 -28.43
C ASP A 559 -0.07 -1.67 -27.33
N ASN A 560 -0.86 -2.63 -26.81
CA ASN A 560 -0.37 -3.62 -25.84
C ASN A 560 0.32 -4.79 -26.56
N THR A 561 1.30 -5.39 -25.90
CA THR A 561 2.00 -6.60 -26.35
C THR A 561 1.49 -7.81 -25.58
N MET A 562 0.92 -8.78 -26.29
CA MET A 562 0.29 -9.97 -25.73
C MET A 562 1.08 -11.23 -26.06
N GLY A 563 1.20 -12.16 -25.11
CA GLY A 563 1.82 -13.48 -25.29
C GLY A 563 3.32 -13.45 -25.58
N ARG A 564 4.02 -12.34 -25.31
CA ARG A 564 5.44 -12.16 -25.61
C ARG A 564 6.14 -11.45 -24.45
N SER A 565 7.25 -12.03 -23.97
CA SER A 565 8.08 -11.43 -22.93
C SER A 565 8.84 -10.19 -23.47
N PRO A 566 9.36 -9.32 -22.58
CA PRO A 566 10.21 -8.20 -23.01
C PRO A 566 11.49 -8.60 -23.76
N SER A 567 11.96 -9.85 -23.61
CA SER A 567 13.10 -10.38 -24.38
C SER A 567 12.72 -10.84 -25.80
N GLY A 568 11.45 -10.74 -26.17
CA GLY A 568 10.93 -11.17 -27.48
C GLY A 568 10.53 -12.65 -27.54
N GLN A 569 10.70 -13.40 -26.45
CA GLN A 569 10.34 -14.82 -26.40
C GLN A 569 8.81 -14.98 -26.34
N ALA A 570 8.27 -15.91 -27.15
CA ALA A 570 6.87 -16.29 -27.07
C ALA A 570 6.58 -16.98 -25.72
N ALA A 571 5.63 -16.41 -24.98
CA ALA A 571 5.15 -16.89 -23.70
C ALA A 571 3.63 -16.63 -23.66
N PRO A 572 2.83 -17.47 -24.34
CA PRO A 572 1.44 -17.18 -24.63
C PRO A 572 0.59 -17.06 -23.36
N ASN A 573 -0.41 -16.17 -23.40
CA ASN A 573 -1.53 -16.22 -22.48
C ASN A 573 -2.49 -17.34 -22.90
N GLY A 574 -3.41 -17.75 -22.02
CA GLY A 574 -4.48 -18.68 -22.40
C GLY A 574 -5.42 -18.08 -23.45
N GLN A 575 -5.85 -16.85 -23.20
CA GLN A 575 -6.49 -15.92 -24.14
C GLN A 575 -5.85 -14.55 -23.92
N ASP A 576 -5.72 -13.74 -24.95
CA ASP A 576 -5.16 -12.39 -24.84
C ASP A 576 -6.21 -11.41 -24.31
N PHE A 577 -7.42 -11.43 -24.88
CA PHE A 577 -8.53 -10.58 -24.45
C PHE A 577 -9.81 -11.40 -24.27
N TRP A 578 -10.57 -11.03 -23.26
CA TRP A 578 -11.88 -11.60 -22.97
C TRP A 578 -12.85 -10.46 -22.65
N TRP A 579 -14.02 -10.46 -23.29
CA TRP A 579 -15.05 -9.44 -23.12
C TRP A 579 -16.40 -10.12 -23.04
N ASP A 580 -17.22 -9.79 -22.04
CA ASP A 580 -18.59 -10.30 -21.95
C ASP A 580 -19.49 -9.80 -23.08
N ALA A 581 -19.10 -8.70 -23.74
CA ALA A 581 -19.89 -8.03 -24.77
C ALA A 581 -21.32 -7.71 -24.32
N PHE A 582 -21.51 -7.42 -23.03
CA PHE A 582 -22.83 -7.25 -22.43
C PHE A 582 -23.70 -6.30 -23.26
N PRO A 583 -24.99 -6.64 -23.51
CA PRO A 583 -25.88 -5.84 -24.32
C PRO A 583 -25.85 -4.36 -23.93
N LEU A 584 -25.78 -3.48 -24.94
CA LEU A 584 -25.81 -2.03 -24.77
C LEU A 584 -24.58 -1.39 -24.10
N SER A 585 -23.59 -2.17 -23.69
CA SER A 585 -22.25 -1.62 -23.43
C SER A 585 -21.74 -0.96 -24.72
N GLN A 586 -21.04 0.17 -24.60
CA GLN A 586 -20.73 1.02 -25.76
C GLN A 586 -19.30 1.53 -25.74
N ALA A 587 -18.75 1.77 -26.92
CA ALA A 587 -17.47 2.44 -27.12
C ALA A 587 -16.26 1.76 -26.49
N ASN A 588 -16.35 0.46 -26.23
CA ASN A 588 -15.19 -0.34 -25.84
C ASN A 588 -14.40 -0.72 -27.09
N CYS A 589 -13.10 -0.41 -27.14
CA CYS A 589 -12.31 -0.50 -28.37
C CYS A 589 -10.97 -1.20 -28.15
N TRP A 590 -10.58 -2.06 -29.10
CA TRP A 590 -9.31 -2.79 -29.13
C TRP A 590 -8.58 -2.58 -30.45
N TYR A 591 -7.46 -1.88 -30.43
CA TYR A 591 -6.74 -1.55 -31.67
C TYR A 591 -5.23 -1.56 -31.50
N ARG A 592 -4.50 -1.92 -32.56
CA ARG A 592 -3.02 -1.97 -32.60
C ARG A 592 -2.36 -2.79 -31.48
N ASN A 593 -3.08 -3.70 -30.84
CA ASN A 593 -2.48 -4.70 -29.96
C ASN A 593 -1.72 -5.73 -30.80
N SER A 594 -0.61 -6.25 -30.28
CA SER A 594 0.27 -7.15 -31.02
C SER A 594 0.63 -8.39 -30.21
N GLY A 595 1.01 -9.47 -30.88
CA GLY A 595 1.47 -10.70 -30.25
C GLY A 595 2.42 -11.50 -31.15
N PRO A 596 2.86 -12.69 -30.72
CA PRO A 596 3.67 -13.59 -31.56
C PRO A 596 2.94 -14.12 -32.80
N GLY A 597 1.61 -14.01 -32.84
CA GLY A 597 0.75 -14.32 -33.98
C GLY A 597 -0.58 -13.57 -33.85
N PRO A 598 -1.65 -14.04 -34.53
CA PRO A 598 -2.99 -13.52 -34.30
C PRO A 598 -3.38 -13.58 -32.82
N LEU A 599 -4.01 -12.52 -32.31
CA LEU A 599 -4.45 -12.45 -30.94
C LEU A 599 -5.58 -13.46 -30.69
N ILE A 600 -5.55 -14.11 -29.53
CA ILE A 600 -6.58 -15.08 -29.12
C ILE A 600 -7.61 -14.34 -28.28
N THR A 601 -8.83 -14.17 -28.77
CA THR A 601 -9.85 -13.37 -28.07
C THR A 601 -11.19 -14.09 -27.93
N SER A 602 -11.96 -13.68 -26.91
CA SER A 602 -13.38 -14.02 -26.75
C SER A 602 -14.15 -12.71 -26.52
N PRO A 603 -15.05 -12.28 -27.42
CA PRO A 603 -15.41 -12.90 -28.68
C PRO A 603 -14.24 -13.01 -29.66
N SER A 604 -14.38 -13.86 -30.69
CA SER A 604 -13.32 -14.10 -31.69
C SER A 604 -12.90 -12.86 -32.49
N GLN A 605 -13.74 -11.82 -32.50
CA GLN A 605 -13.44 -10.51 -33.06
C GLN A 605 -13.76 -9.45 -32.01
N LEU A 606 -12.85 -8.50 -31.83
CA LEU A 606 -13.06 -7.33 -30.97
C LEU A 606 -13.15 -6.07 -31.83
N PRO A 607 -14.02 -5.12 -31.49
CA PRO A 607 -14.22 -3.91 -32.26
C PRO A 607 -12.98 -3.00 -32.18
N SER A 608 -12.40 -2.64 -33.33
CA SER A 608 -11.27 -1.70 -33.39
C SER A 608 -11.70 -0.24 -33.30
N CYS A 609 -12.97 0.06 -33.56
CA CYS A 609 -13.52 1.40 -33.60
C CYS A 609 -12.77 2.33 -34.57
N ASN A 610 -12.38 1.82 -35.74
CA ASN A 610 -11.54 2.56 -36.71
C ASN A 610 -10.26 3.12 -36.06
N ASP A 611 -9.48 2.24 -35.43
CA ASP A 611 -8.30 2.59 -34.62
C ASP A 611 -8.60 3.61 -33.50
N GLY A 612 -9.77 3.47 -32.88
CA GLY A 612 -10.28 4.35 -31.84
C GLY A 612 -10.84 5.69 -32.32
N ARG A 613 -10.93 5.94 -33.64
CA ARG A 613 -11.46 7.19 -34.21
C ARG A 613 -12.99 7.24 -34.25
N ASP A 614 -13.64 6.08 -34.22
CA ASP A 614 -15.10 5.95 -34.18
C ASP A 614 -15.53 5.01 -33.05
N PRO A 615 -15.45 5.45 -31.78
CA PRO A 615 -15.89 4.64 -30.65
C PRO A 615 -17.37 4.26 -30.71
N GLY A 616 -18.22 5.10 -31.32
CA GLY A 616 -19.67 4.85 -31.42
C GLY A 616 -20.02 3.58 -32.19
N ALA A 617 -19.12 3.07 -33.04
CA ALA A 617 -19.30 1.82 -33.77
C ALA A 617 -19.21 0.56 -32.90
N SER A 618 -18.73 0.65 -31.66
CA SER A 618 -18.66 -0.49 -30.73
C SER A 618 -19.89 -0.54 -29.83
N ILE A 619 -20.67 -1.61 -29.98
CA ILE A 619 -21.85 -1.91 -29.17
C ILE A 619 -21.79 -3.38 -28.77
N GLY A 620 -21.97 -3.67 -27.47
CA GLY A 620 -22.12 -5.02 -26.95
C GLY A 620 -23.45 -5.63 -27.35
N ILE A 621 -23.41 -6.90 -27.78
CA ILE A 621 -24.56 -7.66 -28.32
C ILE A 621 -24.72 -9.05 -27.66
N ALA A 622 -24.16 -9.20 -26.47
CA ALA A 622 -23.97 -10.43 -25.70
C ALA A 622 -22.93 -11.41 -26.27
N ASP A 623 -22.25 -12.10 -25.36
CA ASP A 623 -21.52 -13.35 -25.61
C ASP A 623 -21.97 -14.38 -24.55
N LEU A 624 -22.86 -15.29 -24.96
CA LEU A 624 -23.50 -16.24 -24.06
C LEU A 624 -22.51 -17.14 -23.31
N GLY A 625 -21.36 -17.46 -23.91
CA GLY A 625 -20.34 -18.27 -23.26
C GLY A 625 -19.63 -17.49 -22.16
N ASN A 626 -19.32 -16.23 -22.43
CA ASN A 626 -18.65 -15.34 -21.50
C ASN A 626 -19.57 -14.91 -20.35
N GLU A 627 -20.82 -14.51 -20.65
CA GLU A 627 -21.83 -14.17 -19.65
C GLU A 627 -22.21 -15.39 -18.79
N GLY A 628 -22.33 -16.57 -19.42
CA GLY A 628 -22.50 -17.83 -18.70
C GLY A 628 -21.42 -18.01 -17.64
N GLU A 629 -20.14 -17.89 -18.00
CA GLU A 629 -19.04 -18.00 -17.03
C GLU A 629 -19.18 -17.02 -15.84
N LEU A 630 -19.55 -15.76 -16.09
CA LEU A 630 -19.76 -14.78 -15.01
C LEU A 630 -20.89 -15.22 -14.07
N LEU A 631 -21.98 -15.76 -14.63
CA LEU A 631 -23.15 -16.18 -13.87
C LEU A 631 -22.88 -17.37 -12.92
N SER A 632 -21.93 -18.27 -13.17
CA SER A 632 -21.62 -19.29 -12.13
C SER A 632 -20.67 -18.73 -11.11
N CYS A 633 -19.75 -17.88 -11.55
CA CYS A 633 -18.75 -17.32 -10.68
C CYS A 633 -19.40 -16.41 -9.65
N ILE A 634 -20.41 -15.61 -10.01
CA ILE A 634 -21.16 -14.80 -9.03
C ILE A 634 -21.84 -15.65 -7.93
N VAL A 635 -22.29 -16.87 -8.22
CA VAL A 635 -22.85 -17.76 -7.18
C VAL A 635 -21.78 -18.13 -6.14
N SER A 636 -20.53 -18.31 -6.57
CA SER A 636 -19.42 -18.56 -5.64
C SER A 636 -19.08 -17.34 -4.78
N PHE A 637 -19.32 -16.11 -5.27
CA PHE A 637 -19.14 -14.88 -4.50
C PHE A 637 -20.17 -14.81 -3.37
N GLU A 638 -21.44 -15.07 -3.69
CA GLU A 638 -22.55 -15.04 -2.74
C GLU A 638 -22.45 -16.13 -1.66
N THR A 639 -22.05 -17.34 -2.07
CA THR A 639 -21.98 -18.51 -1.17
C THR A 639 -20.65 -18.62 -0.43
N ARG A 640 -19.62 -17.87 -0.84
CA ARG A 640 -18.21 -18.05 -0.42
C ARG A 640 -17.71 -19.50 -0.58
N ASN A 641 -18.30 -20.23 -1.52
CA ASN A 641 -17.86 -21.56 -1.90
C ASN A 641 -16.92 -21.45 -3.10
N TYR A 642 -15.62 -21.56 -2.85
CA TYR A 642 -14.58 -21.45 -3.86
C TYR A 642 -14.25 -22.81 -4.50
N ASP A 643 -15.30 -23.54 -4.90
CA ASP A 643 -15.18 -24.82 -5.58
C ASP A 643 -14.87 -24.62 -7.08
N PRO A 644 -13.73 -25.14 -7.58
CA PRO A 644 -13.42 -25.11 -9.00
C PRO A 644 -14.46 -25.76 -9.92
N ALA A 645 -15.28 -26.70 -9.42
CA ALA A 645 -16.35 -27.34 -10.18
C ALA A 645 -17.55 -26.40 -10.44
N GLN A 646 -17.71 -25.38 -9.59
CA GLN A 646 -18.73 -24.36 -9.68
C GLN A 646 -18.25 -23.17 -10.52
N CYS A 647 -17.06 -22.64 -10.22
CA CYS A 647 -16.48 -21.51 -10.93
C CYS A 647 -15.03 -21.83 -11.32
N PRO A 648 -14.69 -21.78 -12.63
CA PRO A 648 -13.38 -22.20 -13.09
C PRO A 648 -12.25 -21.29 -12.58
N TRP A 649 -12.55 -20.14 -11.99
CA TRP A 649 -11.60 -19.14 -11.49
C TRP A 649 -10.69 -19.65 -10.37
N PHE A 650 -11.14 -20.65 -9.59
CA PHE A 650 -10.43 -21.12 -8.39
C PHE A 650 -9.40 -22.23 -8.65
N SER A 651 -9.21 -22.59 -9.92
CA SER A 651 -8.16 -23.53 -10.34
C SER A 651 -7.09 -22.83 -11.16
N THR A 652 -5.84 -23.28 -11.01
CA THR A 652 -4.77 -22.93 -11.94
C THR A 652 -5.08 -23.58 -13.30
N PRO A 653 -5.26 -22.79 -14.38
CA PRO A 653 -5.43 -23.37 -15.71
C PRO A 653 -4.17 -24.14 -16.13
N PRO A 654 -4.26 -25.08 -17.09
CA PRO A 654 -3.07 -25.67 -17.66
C PRO A 654 -2.24 -24.61 -18.38
N LYS A 655 -0.90 -24.73 -18.32
CA LYS A 655 0.00 -23.85 -19.05
C LYS A 655 -0.33 -23.88 -20.56
N PRO A 656 -0.56 -22.72 -21.21
CA PRO A 656 -0.82 -22.67 -22.63
C PRO A 656 0.38 -23.20 -23.43
N SER A 657 0.12 -24.14 -24.33
CA SER A 657 1.03 -24.42 -25.45
C SER A 657 0.46 -23.79 -26.71
N ALA A 658 1.32 -23.46 -27.69
CA ALA A 658 0.90 -22.84 -28.95
C ALA A 658 -0.25 -23.63 -29.66
N ARG A 659 -0.34 -24.95 -29.42
CA ARG A 659 -1.35 -25.84 -30.01
C ARG A 659 -2.54 -26.14 -29.08
N ALA A 660 -2.39 -25.96 -27.77
CA ALA A 660 -3.44 -26.20 -26.78
C ALA A 660 -4.32 -24.96 -26.52
N ALA A 661 -3.76 -23.75 -26.59
CA ALA A 661 -4.53 -22.50 -26.48
C ALA A 661 -5.59 -22.39 -27.59
N GLN A 662 -5.18 -22.72 -28.82
CA GLN A 662 -6.07 -22.80 -29.99
C GLN A 662 -7.17 -23.87 -29.84
N ARG A 663 -6.84 -25.04 -29.25
CA ARG A 663 -7.82 -26.12 -29.03
C ARG A 663 -8.78 -25.84 -27.86
N GLN A 664 -8.34 -25.16 -26.81
CA GLN A 664 -9.18 -24.77 -25.67
C GLN A 664 -10.17 -23.65 -26.03
N ALA A 665 -9.77 -22.71 -26.88
CA ALA A 665 -10.68 -21.69 -27.41
C ALA A 665 -11.81 -22.32 -28.24
N VAL A 666 -11.50 -23.31 -29.08
CA VAL A 666 -12.48 -24.05 -29.90
C VAL A 666 -13.37 -24.96 -29.05
N ALA A 667 -12.83 -25.66 -28.06
CA ALA A 667 -13.60 -26.58 -27.22
C ALA A 667 -14.57 -25.86 -26.25
N ARG A 668 -14.29 -24.60 -25.87
CA ARG A 668 -15.19 -23.79 -25.02
C ARG A 668 -16.29 -23.08 -25.80
N ALA A 669 -16.05 -22.73 -27.06
CA ALA A 669 -17.11 -22.30 -27.97
C ALA A 669 -18.21 -23.37 -28.18
N GLN A 670 -17.97 -24.61 -27.74
CA GLN A 670 -18.86 -25.77 -27.89
C GLN A 670 -19.43 -26.29 -26.56
N ALA A 671 -19.09 -25.71 -25.40
CA ALA A 671 -19.50 -26.22 -24.09
C ALA A 671 -20.56 -25.32 -23.43
N SER A 672 -21.84 -25.62 -23.69
CA SER A 672 -22.98 -25.19 -22.84
C SER A 672 -23.45 -26.39 -22.02
N PRO A 673 -23.48 -26.25 -20.68
CA PRO A 673 -24.67 -26.66 -19.92
C PRO A 673 -24.94 -25.71 -18.73
N PHE A 674 -24.84 -24.40 -18.95
CA PHE A 674 -24.78 -23.44 -17.86
C PHE A 674 -26.15 -23.04 -17.28
N GLU A 675 -27.18 -22.98 -18.13
CA GLU A 675 -28.56 -22.77 -17.71
C GLU A 675 -29.08 -23.88 -16.78
N GLY A 676 -28.66 -25.13 -16.99
CA GLY A 676 -29.02 -26.25 -16.13
C GLY A 676 -28.58 -26.03 -14.69
N LYS A 677 -27.32 -25.61 -14.48
CA LYS A 677 -26.75 -25.43 -13.14
C LYS A 677 -27.35 -24.24 -12.37
N ILE A 678 -27.73 -23.16 -13.06
CA ILE A 678 -28.37 -22.00 -12.42
C ILE A 678 -29.79 -22.35 -12.00
N ARG A 679 -30.53 -23.05 -12.86
CA ARG A 679 -31.86 -23.59 -12.54
C ARG A 679 -31.79 -24.57 -11.36
N ASP A 680 -30.86 -25.53 -11.38
CA ASP A 680 -30.64 -26.46 -10.26
C ASP A 680 -30.31 -25.71 -8.95
N PHE A 681 -29.50 -24.64 -9.03
CA PHE A 681 -29.17 -23.79 -7.88
C PHE A 681 -30.40 -23.05 -7.35
N CYS A 682 -31.21 -22.44 -8.21
CA CYS A 682 -32.39 -21.69 -7.80
C CYS A 682 -33.55 -22.58 -7.35
N GLU A 683 -33.66 -23.80 -7.88
CA GLU A 683 -34.56 -24.83 -7.37
C GLU A 683 -34.13 -25.32 -5.98
N GLY A 684 -32.82 -25.47 -5.74
CA GLY A 684 -32.28 -25.87 -4.44
C GLY A 684 -32.15 -24.76 -3.38
N ARG A 685 -32.09 -23.49 -3.81
CA ARG A 685 -31.87 -22.30 -2.96
C ARG A 685 -32.71 -21.11 -3.44
N PRO A 686 -34.05 -21.21 -3.46
CA PRO A 686 -34.94 -20.15 -3.98
C PRO A 686 -34.87 -18.85 -3.16
N ASP A 687 -34.36 -18.90 -1.93
CA ASP A 687 -34.15 -17.75 -1.07
C ASP A 687 -32.89 -16.92 -1.43
N ALA A 688 -31.99 -17.46 -2.27
CA ALA A 688 -30.77 -16.78 -2.69
C ALA A 688 -31.13 -15.45 -3.40
N PRO A 689 -30.49 -14.32 -3.04
CA PRO A 689 -30.80 -13.02 -3.64
C PRO A 689 -30.70 -13.02 -5.17
N ILE A 690 -29.76 -13.78 -5.73
CA ILE A 690 -29.58 -13.91 -7.18
C ILE A 690 -30.77 -14.57 -7.89
N CYS A 691 -31.43 -15.56 -7.27
CA CYS A 691 -32.58 -16.25 -7.87
C CYS A 691 -33.82 -15.34 -7.90
N ARG A 692 -34.06 -14.61 -6.80
CA ARG A 692 -35.10 -13.57 -6.75
C ARG A 692 -34.83 -12.40 -7.71
N ARG A 693 -33.56 -12.13 -8.03
CA ARG A 693 -33.12 -11.10 -8.99
C ARG A 693 -33.22 -11.57 -10.45
N LEU A 694 -33.01 -12.86 -10.72
CA LEU A 694 -33.16 -13.49 -12.04
C LEU A 694 -34.64 -13.56 -12.45
N ASP A 695 -35.53 -14.00 -11.55
CA ASP A 695 -36.97 -14.05 -11.84
C ASP A 695 -37.54 -12.66 -12.12
N ALA A 696 -37.12 -11.63 -11.37
CA ALA A 696 -37.54 -10.24 -11.60
C ALA A 696 -36.98 -9.62 -12.90
N ALA A 697 -35.88 -10.14 -13.44
CA ALA A 697 -35.29 -9.69 -14.71
C ALA A 697 -35.83 -10.46 -15.93
N LEU A 698 -36.51 -11.59 -15.72
CA LEU A 698 -37.16 -12.40 -16.76
C LEU A 698 -38.66 -12.12 -16.89
N GLU A 699 -39.29 -11.54 -15.85
CA GLU A 699 -40.71 -11.15 -15.84
C GLU A 699 -40.98 -9.70 -16.31
N GLY A 700 -39.94 -8.91 -16.61
CA GLY A 700 -40.03 -7.55 -17.16
C GLY A 700 -39.32 -7.44 -18.50
#